data_AF-A0A2W2LN50-F1
#
_entry.id   AF-A0A2W2LN50-F1
#
_cell.length_a   1.000
_cell.length_b   1.000
_cell.length_c   1.000
_cell.angle_alpha   90.00
_cell.angle_beta   90.00
_cell.angle_gamma   90.00
#
_symmetry.space_group_name_H-M   'P 1'
#
loop_
_entity.id
_entity.type
_entity.pdbx_description
1 polymer ?
#
loop_
_entity_poly.entity_id
_entity_poly.type
_entity_poly.pdbx_seq_one_letter_code
_entity_poly.pdbx_strand_id
1 'polypeptide(L)'
;MSHVSTPLPSSNEATTRATKTRALRAVDYLRVSTEEQKKGYGVARQSRKTVRHIALKQWHHVGTYKDEGVSGSLEAADRGDLKRLMGDAQKIPRPFDIVVVPDGRVIGRKGRAFWRWVWALEDIGVYVAVVADDYDNTTTEGRKKMRRDADYAETEWETIRDRTQGGLQEKAEFTPAAHIGGRPPYGYSIANKGTPGSYLMIDETEAKVIRYVYDLVVGEGLNLRKATIRLNAEGITARSGRAWTRDNLRDRVMSPPVLNGVLIFRGKHAKTDESGNPLWGDSVKIELPRTLTADESAELRRKVAETAKRSGGQRAFYPLSGRVVSLCGRTYSGLSYVAERDGARFYRCTGNAPKDLSKSCGCSRIDAGALEKHVWKHVTEIASNSEKLRELAAEWIGMAEGDTAALIDRIADLDQQIEGMNASIAAVIVATAKQSKSAGAIEAATAVLNEELQQLQNLRAEAAEWLTEMEESNRRTRDLIALASMAKKSFPVMAPEQQAAILSILELKVTITGPVPDDRRGGVPCTVRAWYSASGLGIPAAKLSDGEWAKIAPLLPKGRRGTVRRSVDAIFYKARTGKSWPEVIRDTGATIQASKHFNAWTSDDTWSRVNAALSEVRQVPLPELQLLPPVVIEGRVDPSAMLHPEGLSRRGCR
;
A
#
# COMPACT_ATOMS: atom_id res chain seq x y z
N MET A 1 -51.90 18.39 -21.25
CA MET A 1 -51.39 18.76 -22.59
C MET A 1 -49.92 18.36 -22.60
N SER A 2 -49.41 17.38 -23.32
CA SER A 2 -49.95 16.55 -24.40
C SER A 2 -49.18 15.22 -24.37
N HIS A 3 -49.88 14.11 -24.20
CA HIS A 3 -49.30 12.78 -24.38
C HIS A 3 -49.03 12.55 -25.88
N VAL A 4 -47.79 12.28 -26.25
CA VAL A 4 -47.46 11.68 -27.54
C VAL A 4 -46.93 10.28 -27.25
N SER A 5 -47.82 9.30 -27.42
CA SER A 5 -47.51 7.88 -27.36
C SER A 5 -46.64 7.48 -28.55
N THR A 6 -45.41 7.07 -28.31
CA THR A 6 -44.59 6.36 -29.30
C THR A 6 -45.09 4.91 -29.38
N PRO A 7 -45.54 4.41 -30.53
CA PRO A 7 -46.01 3.03 -30.63
C PRO A 7 -44.82 2.07 -30.55
N LEU A 8 -44.94 1.08 -29.65
CA LEU A 8 -44.15 -0.15 -29.68
C LEU A 8 -44.46 -0.89 -31.00
N PRO A 9 -43.45 -1.34 -31.76
CA PRO A 9 -43.71 -2.12 -32.97
C PRO A 9 -44.31 -3.47 -32.56
N SER A 10 -45.49 -3.74 -33.10
CA SER A 10 -46.24 -4.97 -32.96
C SER A 10 -45.43 -6.20 -33.39
N SER A 11 -45.61 -7.28 -32.65
CA SER A 11 -44.98 -8.61 -32.73
C SER A 11 -45.30 -9.42 -33.99
N ASN A 12 -45.41 -8.81 -35.17
CA ASN A 12 -45.78 -9.49 -36.41
C ASN A 12 -44.97 -9.13 -37.67
N GLU A 13 -43.81 -8.48 -37.55
CA GLU A 13 -42.84 -8.35 -38.67
C GLU A 13 -41.78 -9.46 -38.68
N ALA A 14 -42.19 -10.69 -38.38
CA ALA A 14 -41.49 -11.89 -38.86
C ALA A 14 -41.79 -12.08 -40.36
N THR A 15 -41.54 -11.03 -41.15
CA THR A 15 -41.84 -11.00 -42.58
C THR A 15 -40.62 -11.52 -43.32
N THR A 16 -40.72 -12.78 -43.77
CA THR A 16 -40.18 -13.27 -45.05
C THR A 16 -39.10 -12.35 -45.65
N ARG A 17 -37.83 -12.64 -45.30
CA ARG A 17 -36.65 -11.95 -45.84
C ARG A 17 -36.46 -12.37 -47.31
N ALA A 18 -37.33 -11.85 -48.16
CA ALA A 18 -37.23 -11.99 -49.61
C ALA A 18 -35.95 -11.29 -50.07
N THR A 19 -35.02 -12.11 -50.51
CA THR A 19 -33.83 -11.80 -51.30
C THR A 19 -34.16 -10.87 -52.46
N LYS A 20 -34.01 -9.55 -52.26
CA LYS A 20 -33.62 -8.66 -53.36
C LYS A 20 -32.11 -8.79 -53.54
N THR A 21 -31.76 -9.31 -54.69
CA THR A 21 -30.43 -9.72 -55.19
C THR A 21 -29.44 -8.55 -55.22
N ARG A 22 -28.93 -8.14 -54.06
CA ARG A 22 -27.72 -7.30 -53.98
C ARG A 22 -26.61 -8.16 -53.38
N ALA A 23 -25.50 -8.28 -54.11
CA ALA A 23 -24.32 -8.99 -53.64
C ALA A 23 -23.87 -8.41 -52.28
N LEU A 24 -23.70 -9.27 -51.27
CA LEU A 24 -23.26 -8.85 -49.94
C LEU A 24 -21.85 -8.24 -50.01
N ARG A 25 -21.63 -7.13 -49.31
CA ARG A 25 -20.30 -6.52 -49.18
C ARG A 25 -19.51 -7.27 -48.10
N ALA A 26 -18.45 -7.96 -48.49
CA ALA A 26 -17.64 -8.80 -47.63
C ALA A 26 -16.32 -8.13 -47.26
N VAL A 27 -15.95 -8.20 -45.98
CA VAL A 27 -14.60 -7.92 -45.51
C VAL A 27 -13.98 -9.21 -44.98
N ASP A 28 -12.68 -9.37 -45.09
CA ASP A 28 -11.98 -10.48 -44.43
C ASP A 28 -11.17 -10.02 -43.23
N TYR A 29 -11.17 -10.83 -42.17
CA TYR A 29 -10.35 -10.60 -40.99
C TYR A 29 -9.32 -11.71 -40.82
N LEU A 30 -8.05 -11.30 -40.77
CA LEU A 30 -6.88 -12.18 -40.78
C LEU A 30 -6.04 -11.95 -39.52
N ARG A 31 -5.53 -13.03 -38.91
CA ARG A 31 -4.61 -12.95 -37.77
C ARG A 31 -3.44 -13.89 -37.98
N VAL A 32 -2.23 -13.38 -37.76
CA VAL A 32 -0.99 -14.15 -37.94
C VAL A 32 -0.11 -13.97 -36.72
N SER A 33 0.29 -15.08 -36.09
CA SER A 33 1.16 -15.03 -34.92
C SER A 33 2.61 -14.69 -35.33
N THR A 34 3.39 -14.13 -34.39
CA THR A 34 4.81 -13.77 -34.60
C THR A 34 5.68 -14.94 -35.06
N GLU A 35 5.36 -16.18 -34.65
CA GLU A 35 6.05 -17.39 -35.11
C GLU A 35 5.65 -17.81 -36.54
N GLU A 36 4.40 -17.59 -36.93
CA GLU A 36 3.92 -17.86 -38.30
C GLU A 36 4.42 -16.80 -39.31
N GLN A 37 4.69 -15.57 -38.86
CA GLN A 37 5.36 -14.55 -39.66
C GLN A 37 6.79 -14.96 -40.02
N LYS A 38 7.57 -15.50 -39.07
CA LYS A 38 8.93 -16.01 -39.32
C LYS A 38 8.96 -17.12 -40.36
N LYS A 39 7.89 -17.91 -40.49
CA LYS A 39 7.77 -18.99 -41.48
C LYS A 39 7.34 -18.49 -42.87
N GLY A 40 7.06 -17.21 -43.08
CA GLY A 40 6.84 -16.61 -44.40
C GLY A 40 5.53 -16.96 -45.14
N TYR A 41 4.67 -17.85 -44.60
CA TYR A 41 3.52 -18.41 -45.33
C TYR A 41 2.13 -17.98 -44.83
N GLY A 42 2.01 -17.22 -43.73
CA GLY A 42 0.74 -17.06 -42.99
C GLY A 42 -0.32 -16.19 -43.68
N VAL A 43 -0.04 -14.90 -43.87
CA VAL A 43 -1.08 -13.91 -44.23
C VAL A 43 -1.57 -14.07 -45.67
N ALA A 44 -0.64 -14.14 -46.62
CA ALA A 44 -0.96 -14.16 -48.05
C ALA A 44 -1.72 -15.42 -48.46
N ARG A 45 -1.53 -16.53 -47.74
CA ARG A 45 -2.26 -17.79 -47.95
C ARG A 45 -3.67 -17.72 -47.37
N GLN A 46 -3.82 -17.16 -46.17
CA GLN A 46 -5.15 -16.96 -45.55
C GLN A 46 -6.00 -15.99 -46.37
N SER A 47 -5.43 -14.86 -46.81
CA SER A 47 -6.11 -13.88 -47.67
C SER A 47 -6.54 -14.49 -49.01
N ARG A 48 -5.69 -15.31 -49.65
CA ARG A 48 -6.07 -16.03 -50.89
C ARG A 48 -7.27 -16.96 -50.68
N LYS A 49 -7.36 -17.63 -49.52
CA LYS A 49 -8.48 -18.51 -49.19
C LYS A 49 -9.78 -17.73 -48.96
N THR A 50 -9.73 -16.64 -48.18
CA THR A 50 -10.90 -15.79 -47.89
C THR A 50 -11.41 -15.11 -49.16
N VAL A 51 -10.53 -14.51 -49.96
CA VAL A 51 -10.89 -13.85 -51.22
C VAL A 51 -11.49 -14.84 -52.22
N ARG A 52 -10.91 -16.04 -52.36
CA ARG A 52 -11.49 -17.10 -53.23
C ARG A 52 -12.88 -17.51 -52.77
N HIS A 53 -13.08 -17.66 -51.46
CA HIS A 53 -14.37 -18.03 -50.89
C HIS A 53 -15.43 -16.93 -51.12
N ILE A 54 -15.06 -15.66 -50.92
CA ILE A 54 -15.92 -14.49 -51.21
C ILE A 54 -16.36 -14.49 -52.68
N ALA A 55 -15.42 -14.73 -53.60
CA ALA A 55 -15.73 -14.81 -55.03
C ALA A 55 -16.65 -15.99 -55.38
N LEU A 56 -16.42 -17.17 -54.80
CA LEU A 56 -17.29 -18.35 -54.99
C LEU A 56 -18.73 -18.10 -54.54
N LYS A 57 -18.92 -17.37 -53.43
CA LYS A 57 -20.22 -17.00 -52.89
C LYS A 57 -20.86 -15.79 -53.59
N GLN A 58 -20.22 -15.24 -54.64
CA GLN A 58 -20.68 -14.06 -55.37
C GLN A 58 -20.85 -12.82 -54.47
N TRP A 59 -20.00 -12.69 -53.44
CA TRP A 59 -19.95 -11.51 -52.57
C TRP A 59 -18.92 -10.49 -53.09
N HIS A 60 -19.12 -9.21 -52.78
CA HIS A 60 -18.22 -8.14 -53.20
C HIS A 60 -17.20 -7.84 -52.10
N HIS A 61 -15.92 -8.14 -52.33
CA HIS A 61 -14.86 -7.83 -51.37
C HIS A 61 -14.64 -6.31 -51.27
N VAL A 62 -14.80 -5.72 -50.08
CA VAL A 62 -14.68 -4.27 -49.85
C VAL A 62 -13.50 -3.87 -48.96
N GLY A 63 -12.79 -4.84 -48.36
CA GLY A 63 -11.62 -4.55 -47.54
C GLY A 63 -11.11 -5.73 -46.72
N THR A 64 -9.92 -5.55 -46.15
CA THR A 64 -9.24 -6.55 -45.30
C THR A 64 -8.80 -5.90 -44.00
N TYR A 65 -9.16 -6.54 -42.88
CA TYR A 65 -8.67 -6.23 -41.55
C TYR A 65 -7.64 -7.27 -41.14
N LYS A 66 -6.52 -6.83 -40.57
CA LYS A 66 -5.36 -7.69 -40.34
C LYS A 66 -4.60 -7.32 -39.07
N ASP A 67 -4.54 -8.26 -38.13
CA ASP A 67 -3.71 -8.15 -36.93
C ASP A 67 -2.41 -8.98 -37.08
N GLU A 68 -1.28 -8.27 -37.24
CA GLU A 68 0.06 -8.84 -37.39
C GLU A 68 0.80 -8.99 -36.06
N GLY A 69 1.43 -10.15 -35.83
CA GLY A 69 2.27 -10.37 -34.66
C GLY A 69 1.48 -10.49 -33.34
N VAL A 70 0.15 -10.57 -33.42
CA VAL A 70 -0.75 -10.61 -32.27
C VAL A 70 -1.02 -12.05 -31.83
N SER A 71 -0.66 -12.37 -30.58
CA SER A 71 -0.96 -13.67 -29.96
C SER A 71 -2.48 -13.82 -29.74
N GLY A 72 -3.04 -14.99 -30.04
CA GLY A 72 -4.44 -15.33 -29.75
C GLY A 72 -4.80 -15.42 -28.25
N SER A 73 -3.88 -15.02 -27.36
CA SER A 73 -4.09 -14.85 -25.92
C SER A 73 -4.47 -13.41 -25.51
N LEU A 74 -4.27 -12.42 -26.38
CA LEU A 74 -4.72 -11.04 -26.14
C LEU A 74 -6.24 -10.96 -26.29
N GLU A 75 -6.90 -10.21 -25.41
CA GLU A 75 -8.34 -9.99 -25.49
C GLU A 75 -8.70 -9.18 -26.73
N ALA A 76 -9.95 -9.32 -27.21
CA ALA A 76 -10.39 -8.63 -28.44
C ALA A 76 -10.25 -7.10 -28.37
N ALA A 77 -10.29 -6.53 -27.16
CA ALA A 77 -10.15 -5.09 -26.90
C ALA A 77 -8.73 -4.55 -27.15
N ASP A 78 -7.70 -5.39 -27.07
CA ASP A 78 -6.29 -5.01 -27.20
C ASP A 78 -5.76 -5.19 -28.63
N ARG A 79 -6.64 -5.52 -29.59
CA ARG A 79 -6.26 -5.81 -30.99
C ARG A 79 -6.71 -4.69 -31.91
N GLY A 80 -5.74 -4.04 -32.56
CA GLY A 80 -5.97 -2.81 -33.31
C GLY A 80 -6.98 -2.95 -34.44
N ASP A 81 -6.78 -3.95 -35.32
CA ASP A 81 -7.60 -4.10 -36.52
C ASP A 81 -8.93 -4.81 -36.26
N LEU A 82 -8.96 -5.76 -35.31
CA LEU A 82 -10.24 -6.31 -34.81
C LEU A 82 -11.10 -5.23 -34.15
N LYS A 83 -10.51 -4.31 -33.36
CA LYS A 83 -11.23 -3.17 -32.78
C LYS A 83 -11.74 -2.22 -33.86
N ARG A 84 -10.93 -1.95 -34.89
CA ARG A 84 -11.34 -1.13 -36.04
C ARG A 84 -12.51 -1.76 -36.79
N LEU A 85 -12.47 -3.08 -37.03
CA LEU A 85 -13.56 -3.84 -37.65
C LEU A 85 -14.85 -3.69 -36.85
N MET A 86 -14.80 -3.88 -35.53
CA MET A 86 -15.99 -3.74 -34.67
C MET A 86 -16.54 -2.32 -34.66
N GLY A 87 -15.66 -1.30 -34.67
CA GLY A 87 -16.08 0.10 -34.78
C GLY A 87 -16.71 0.42 -36.13
N ASP A 88 -16.15 -0.09 -37.22
CA ASP A 88 -16.69 0.08 -38.57
C ASP A 88 -18.05 -0.63 -38.75
N ALA A 89 -18.24 -1.79 -38.13
CA ALA A 89 -19.51 -2.52 -38.16
C ALA A 89 -20.68 -1.73 -37.54
N GLN A 90 -20.39 -0.82 -36.60
CA GLN A 90 -21.38 0.03 -35.91
C GLN A 90 -21.70 1.33 -36.67
N LYS A 91 -20.94 1.71 -37.70
CA LYS A 91 -21.17 2.96 -38.45
C LYS A 91 -22.50 2.93 -39.21
N ILE A 92 -23.11 4.11 -39.36
CA ILE A 92 -24.30 4.34 -40.19
C ILE A 92 -23.96 5.48 -41.18
N PRO A 93 -23.94 5.23 -42.50
CA PRO A 93 -24.20 3.95 -43.17
C PRO A 93 -23.07 2.92 -42.94
N ARG A 94 -23.45 1.65 -42.81
CA ARG A 94 -22.51 0.55 -42.55
C ARG A 94 -21.64 0.24 -43.78
N PRO A 95 -20.31 0.07 -43.64
CA PRO A 95 -19.41 -0.16 -44.76
C PRO A 95 -19.46 -1.58 -45.36
N PHE A 96 -19.85 -2.61 -44.60
CA PHE A 96 -19.93 -4.01 -45.04
C PHE A 96 -21.10 -4.77 -44.41
N ASP A 97 -21.45 -5.91 -44.99
CA ASP A 97 -22.59 -6.74 -44.60
C ASP A 97 -22.16 -8.10 -44.02
N ILE A 98 -20.95 -8.59 -44.34
CA ILE A 98 -20.42 -9.87 -43.88
C ILE A 98 -18.93 -9.81 -43.58
N VAL A 99 -18.51 -10.51 -42.51
CA VAL A 99 -17.10 -10.70 -42.15
C VAL A 99 -16.70 -12.15 -42.42
N VAL A 100 -15.63 -12.35 -43.19
CA VAL A 100 -15.11 -13.65 -43.58
C VAL A 100 -13.82 -13.93 -42.85
N VAL A 101 -13.75 -15.06 -42.13
CA VAL A 101 -12.54 -15.50 -41.43
C VAL A 101 -12.07 -16.84 -41.99
N PRO A 102 -10.75 -17.09 -42.06
CA PRO A 102 -10.26 -18.37 -42.57
C PRO A 102 -10.57 -19.54 -41.62
N ASP A 103 -10.61 -19.30 -40.30
CA ASP A 103 -10.87 -20.27 -39.22
C ASP A 103 -11.36 -19.49 -37.97
N GLY A 104 -12.27 -20.05 -37.17
CA GLY A 104 -12.72 -19.45 -35.90
C GLY A 104 -11.60 -19.15 -34.89
N ARG A 105 -10.47 -19.86 -34.95
CA ARG A 105 -9.26 -19.63 -34.13
C ARG A 105 -8.64 -18.24 -34.36
N VAL A 106 -9.02 -17.55 -35.43
CA VAL A 106 -8.57 -16.19 -35.74
C VAL A 106 -9.07 -15.18 -34.70
N ILE A 107 -10.24 -15.40 -34.09
CA ILE A 107 -10.78 -14.53 -33.03
C ILE A 107 -10.17 -14.86 -31.66
N GLY A 108 -9.92 -16.13 -31.35
CA GLY A 108 -9.26 -16.48 -30.09
C GLY A 108 -8.91 -17.96 -29.98
N ARG A 109 -8.06 -18.30 -29.01
CA ARG A 109 -7.70 -19.71 -28.70
C ARG A 109 -8.84 -20.50 -28.04
N LYS A 110 -9.86 -19.82 -27.53
CA LYS A 110 -11.04 -20.43 -26.89
C LYS A 110 -12.24 -20.27 -27.83
N GLY A 111 -12.94 -21.37 -28.13
CA GLY A 111 -14.15 -21.35 -28.97
C GLY A 111 -15.20 -20.34 -28.49
N ARG A 112 -15.38 -20.19 -27.17
CA ARG A 112 -16.32 -19.22 -26.58
C ARG A 112 -16.08 -17.76 -27.00
N ALA A 113 -14.82 -17.36 -27.22
CA ALA A 113 -14.51 -15.99 -27.64
C ALA A 113 -14.94 -15.74 -29.09
N PHE A 114 -14.87 -16.77 -29.95
CA PHE A 114 -15.35 -16.72 -31.32
C PHE A 114 -16.88 -16.56 -31.36
N TRP A 115 -17.62 -17.35 -30.58
CA TRP A 115 -19.10 -17.31 -30.60
C TRP A 115 -19.70 -16.01 -30.05
N ARG A 116 -19.14 -15.47 -28.96
CA ARG A 116 -19.54 -14.13 -28.47
C ARG A 116 -19.35 -13.04 -29.52
N TRP A 117 -18.30 -13.14 -30.33
CA TRP A 117 -18.03 -12.20 -31.41
C TRP A 117 -18.99 -12.36 -32.58
N VAL A 118 -19.32 -13.61 -32.95
CA VAL A 118 -20.35 -13.90 -33.97
C VAL A 118 -21.70 -13.32 -33.58
N TRP A 119 -22.15 -13.50 -32.33
CA TRP A 119 -23.42 -12.94 -31.85
C TRP A 119 -23.41 -11.41 -31.84
N ALA A 120 -22.32 -10.80 -31.38
CA ALA A 120 -22.20 -9.34 -31.37
C ALA A 120 -22.29 -8.71 -32.77
N LEU A 121 -21.76 -9.38 -33.80
CA LEU A 121 -21.91 -8.96 -35.20
C LEU A 121 -23.33 -9.22 -35.72
N GLU A 122 -23.92 -10.37 -35.37
CA GLU A 122 -25.28 -10.71 -35.78
C GLU A 122 -26.33 -9.74 -35.20
N ASP A 123 -26.19 -9.34 -33.95
CA ASP A 123 -27.09 -8.40 -33.25
C ASP A 123 -27.12 -7.02 -33.92
N ILE A 124 -25.99 -6.58 -34.47
CA ILE A 124 -25.92 -5.35 -35.26
C ILE A 124 -26.24 -5.59 -36.73
N GLY A 125 -26.58 -6.82 -37.15
CA GLY A 125 -26.99 -7.14 -38.51
C GLY A 125 -25.84 -7.33 -39.51
N VAL A 126 -24.69 -7.79 -39.03
CA VAL A 126 -23.53 -8.21 -39.83
C VAL A 126 -23.40 -9.73 -39.79
N TYR A 127 -23.28 -10.36 -40.96
CA TYR A 127 -23.08 -11.79 -41.06
C TYR A 127 -21.61 -12.20 -40.81
N VAL A 128 -21.39 -13.47 -40.52
CA VAL A 128 -20.06 -14.08 -40.39
C VAL A 128 -20.00 -15.32 -41.28
N ALA A 129 -18.85 -15.53 -41.94
CA ALA A 129 -18.53 -16.75 -42.69
C ALA A 129 -17.17 -17.31 -42.25
N VAL A 130 -17.10 -18.63 -42.12
CA VAL A 130 -15.89 -19.38 -41.81
C VAL A 130 -15.49 -20.24 -43.00
N VAL A 131 -14.29 -20.02 -43.53
CA VAL A 131 -13.84 -20.67 -44.77
C VAL A 131 -13.43 -22.13 -44.54
N ALA A 132 -12.76 -22.45 -43.43
CA ALA A 132 -12.24 -23.79 -43.16
C ALA A 132 -13.33 -24.88 -43.21
N ASP A 133 -14.51 -24.55 -42.69
CA ASP A 133 -15.63 -25.47 -42.54
C ASP A 133 -16.80 -25.15 -43.48
N ASP A 134 -16.63 -24.17 -44.38
CA ASP A 134 -17.62 -23.66 -45.35
C ASP A 134 -19.02 -23.50 -44.73
N TYR A 135 -19.13 -22.61 -43.75
CA TYR A 135 -20.42 -22.24 -43.19
C TYR A 135 -20.50 -20.75 -42.92
N ASP A 136 -21.72 -20.21 -43.02
CA ASP A 136 -22.03 -18.80 -42.85
C ASP A 136 -23.42 -18.64 -42.19
N ASN A 137 -23.67 -17.53 -41.50
CA ASN A 137 -24.99 -17.27 -40.90
C ASN A 137 -25.95 -16.50 -41.83
N THR A 138 -25.68 -16.49 -43.15
CA THR A 138 -26.59 -15.90 -44.15
C THR A 138 -27.77 -16.83 -44.47
N THR A 139 -27.59 -18.14 -44.24
CA THR A 139 -28.61 -19.17 -44.46
C THR A 139 -29.08 -19.80 -43.15
N THR A 140 -30.31 -20.31 -43.13
CA THR A 140 -30.87 -21.02 -41.97
C THR A 140 -30.05 -22.27 -41.61
N GLU A 141 -29.60 -23.03 -42.60
CA GLU A 141 -28.79 -24.23 -42.36
C GLU A 141 -27.38 -23.90 -41.86
N GLY A 142 -26.75 -22.86 -42.41
CA GLY A 142 -25.46 -22.38 -41.91
C GLY A 142 -25.54 -21.83 -40.48
N ARG A 143 -26.62 -21.13 -40.11
CA ARG A 143 -26.92 -20.73 -38.72
C ARG A 143 -27.05 -21.93 -37.77
N LYS A 144 -27.76 -22.99 -38.18
CA LYS A 144 -27.90 -24.22 -37.37
C LYS A 144 -26.56 -24.92 -37.19
N LYS A 145 -25.73 -24.98 -38.24
CA LYS A 145 -24.38 -25.55 -38.16
C LYS A 145 -23.50 -24.76 -37.18
N MET A 146 -23.50 -23.43 -37.29
CA MET A 146 -22.80 -22.55 -36.34
C MET A 146 -23.21 -22.77 -34.88
N ARG A 147 -24.50 -22.90 -34.59
CA ARG A 147 -24.97 -23.14 -33.21
C ARG A 147 -24.47 -24.49 -32.66
N ARG A 148 -24.54 -25.55 -33.48
CA ARG A 148 -24.02 -26.89 -33.09
C ARG A 148 -22.51 -26.87 -32.82
N ASP A 149 -21.74 -26.17 -33.65
CA ASP A 149 -20.30 -26.03 -33.44
C ASP A 149 -19.98 -25.20 -32.18
N ALA A 150 -20.88 -24.28 -31.80
CA ALA A 150 -20.79 -23.53 -30.54
C ALA A 150 -21.00 -24.42 -29.32
N ASP A 151 -22.08 -25.20 -29.33
CA ASP A 151 -22.40 -26.13 -28.25
C ASP A 151 -21.29 -27.18 -28.10
N TYR A 152 -20.81 -27.75 -29.22
CA TYR A 152 -19.71 -28.73 -29.20
C TYR A 152 -18.41 -28.14 -28.62
N ALA A 153 -18.04 -26.92 -29.01
CA ALA A 153 -16.83 -26.28 -28.49
C ALA A 153 -16.93 -25.94 -26.99
N GLU A 154 -18.13 -25.66 -26.49
CA GLU A 154 -18.39 -25.47 -25.06
C GLU A 154 -18.27 -26.81 -24.31
N THR A 155 -18.95 -27.85 -24.79
CA THR A 155 -18.88 -29.21 -24.21
C THR A 155 -17.46 -29.78 -24.21
N GLU A 156 -16.71 -29.62 -25.30
CA GLU A 156 -15.31 -30.07 -25.38
C GLU A 156 -14.43 -29.34 -24.36
N TRP A 157 -14.65 -28.04 -24.17
CA TRP A 157 -13.90 -27.27 -23.18
C TRP A 157 -14.22 -27.68 -21.75
N GLU A 158 -15.50 -27.90 -21.44
CA GLU A 158 -15.96 -28.44 -20.16
C GLU A 158 -15.32 -29.81 -19.90
N THR A 159 -15.37 -30.71 -20.89
CA THR A 159 -14.74 -32.04 -20.82
C THR A 159 -13.24 -31.95 -20.58
N ILE A 160 -12.51 -31.09 -21.30
CA ILE A 160 -11.06 -30.90 -21.11
C ILE A 160 -10.77 -30.34 -19.72
N ARG A 161 -11.56 -29.37 -19.26
CA ARG A 161 -11.41 -28.76 -17.94
C ARG A 161 -11.65 -29.79 -16.84
N ASP A 162 -12.73 -30.54 -16.93
CA ASP A 162 -13.12 -31.55 -15.95
C ASP A 162 -12.07 -32.66 -15.90
N ARG A 163 -11.60 -33.15 -17.06
CA ARG A 163 -10.50 -34.12 -17.11
C ARG A 163 -9.20 -33.55 -16.52
N THR A 164 -8.90 -32.28 -16.76
CA THR A 164 -7.68 -31.65 -16.23
C THR A 164 -7.78 -31.42 -14.73
N GLN A 165 -8.91 -30.91 -14.23
CA GLN A 165 -9.13 -30.67 -12.81
C GLN A 165 -9.24 -31.98 -12.03
N GLY A 166 -9.97 -32.96 -12.57
CA GLY A 166 -10.05 -34.32 -12.03
C GLY A 166 -8.68 -34.98 -11.98
N GLY A 167 -7.90 -34.94 -13.08
CA GLY A 167 -6.55 -35.50 -13.08
C GLY A 167 -5.58 -34.80 -12.10
N LEU A 168 -5.75 -33.49 -11.85
CA LEU A 168 -4.99 -32.78 -10.81
C LEU A 168 -5.44 -33.17 -9.41
N GLN A 169 -6.74 -33.40 -9.20
CA GLN A 169 -7.31 -33.87 -7.94
C GLN A 169 -6.79 -35.26 -7.59
N GLU A 170 -6.97 -36.22 -8.49
CA GLU A 170 -6.47 -37.60 -8.33
C GLU A 170 -4.96 -37.60 -8.07
N LYS A 171 -4.21 -36.77 -8.81
CA LYS A 171 -2.77 -36.64 -8.58
C LYS A 171 -2.46 -36.12 -7.18
N ALA A 172 -3.20 -35.13 -6.68
CA ALA A 172 -3.00 -34.60 -5.33
C ALA A 172 -3.30 -35.63 -4.23
N GLU A 173 -4.32 -36.46 -4.44
CA GLU A 173 -4.78 -37.46 -3.48
C GLU A 173 -3.89 -38.71 -3.46
N PHE A 174 -3.52 -39.21 -4.64
CA PHE A 174 -2.91 -40.54 -4.77
C PHE A 174 -1.41 -40.51 -5.04
N THR A 175 -0.81 -39.37 -5.39
CA THR A 175 0.64 -39.27 -5.63
C THR A 175 1.36 -38.70 -4.40
N PRO A 176 2.26 -39.45 -3.75
CA PRO A 176 3.09 -38.91 -2.68
C PRO A 176 3.93 -37.73 -3.18
N ALA A 177 3.99 -36.66 -2.38
CA ALA A 177 4.68 -35.41 -2.72
C ALA A 177 4.31 -34.86 -4.12
N ALA A 178 3.06 -35.05 -4.56
CA ALA A 178 2.58 -34.67 -5.87
C ALA A 178 2.98 -33.25 -6.29
N HIS A 179 3.49 -33.09 -7.51
CA HIS A 179 3.67 -31.78 -8.12
C HIS A 179 2.40 -31.40 -8.91
N ILE A 180 1.64 -30.45 -8.37
CA ILE A 180 0.34 -29.99 -8.91
C ILE A 180 0.50 -28.82 -9.91
N GLY A 181 1.65 -28.75 -10.57
CA GLY A 181 1.99 -27.70 -11.52
C GLY A 181 2.55 -26.43 -10.88
N GLY A 182 3.06 -25.54 -11.75
CA GLY A 182 3.68 -24.28 -11.33
C GLY A 182 5.15 -24.40 -10.96
N ARG A 183 5.63 -23.48 -10.13
CA ARG A 183 7.01 -23.47 -9.60
C ARG A 183 7.02 -24.19 -8.24
N PRO A 184 8.01 -25.05 -7.97
CA PRO A 184 8.07 -25.76 -6.69
C PRO A 184 8.36 -24.78 -5.55
N PRO A 185 7.94 -25.07 -4.31
CA PRO A 185 8.36 -24.31 -3.12
C PRO A 185 9.89 -24.26 -2.98
N TYR A 186 10.41 -23.29 -2.23
CA TYR A 186 11.85 -23.19 -1.96
C TYR A 186 12.29 -24.35 -1.06
N GLY A 187 13.45 -24.95 -1.34
CA GLY A 187 13.91 -26.20 -0.74
C GLY A 187 13.50 -27.46 -1.51
N TYR A 188 12.74 -27.33 -2.60
CA TYR A 188 12.23 -28.45 -3.40
C TYR A 188 12.45 -28.25 -4.90
N SER A 189 12.72 -29.36 -5.58
CA SER A 189 12.82 -29.47 -7.03
C SER A 189 11.76 -30.44 -7.57
N ILE A 190 11.54 -30.44 -8.89
CA ILE A 190 10.54 -31.30 -9.55
C ILE A 190 11.25 -32.50 -10.16
N ALA A 191 10.94 -33.70 -9.68
CA ALA A 191 11.31 -34.95 -10.32
C ALA A 191 10.30 -35.30 -11.43
N ASN A 192 10.75 -36.03 -12.46
CA ASN A 192 9.92 -36.48 -13.59
C ASN A 192 9.13 -35.35 -14.26
N LYS A 193 9.77 -34.19 -14.43
CA LYS A 193 9.13 -32.99 -14.96
C LYS A 193 8.53 -33.25 -16.35
N GLY A 194 7.25 -32.94 -16.51
CA GLY A 194 6.53 -33.10 -17.78
C GLY A 194 5.80 -34.43 -17.94
N THR A 195 5.91 -35.34 -16.96
CA THR A 195 5.13 -36.59 -16.96
C THR A 195 3.98 -36.53 -15.94
N PRO A 196 2.93 -37.36 -16.11
CA PRO A 196 1.84 -37.47 -15.14
C PRO A 196 2.32 -37.76 -13.71
N GLY A 197 3.39 -38.55 -13.56
CA GLY A 197 4.01 -38.92 -12.28
C GLY A 197 5.04 -37.93 -11.71
N SER A 198 5.00 -36.64 -12.08
CA SER A 198 5.91 -35.66 -11.49
C SER A 198 5.64 -35.43 -10.00
N TYR A 199 6.69 -35.47 -9.17
CA TYR A 199 6.63 -35.26 -7.72
C TYR A 199 7.71 -34.27 -7.25
N LEU A 200 7.54 -33.76 -6.04
CA LEU A 200 8.45 -32.84 -5.39
C LEU A 200 9.49 -33.63 -4.57
N MET A 201 10.76 -33.36 -4.84
CA MET A 201 11.89 -33.90 -4.08
C MET A 201 12.70 -32.78 -3.45
N ILE A 202 13.47 -33.07 -2.41
CA ILE A 202 14.33 -32.07 -1.76
C ILE A 202 15.36 -31.59 -2.77
N ASP A 203 15.53 -30.26 -2.87
CA ASP A 203 16.67 -29.66 -3.55
C ASP A 203 17.79 -29.50 -2.53
N GLU A 204 18.83 -30.31 -2.64
CA GLU A 204 19.95 -30.32 -1.69
C GLU A 204 20.66 -28.96 -1.57
N THR A 205 20.71 -28.18 -2.66
CA THR A 205 21.38 -26.87 -2.66
C THR A 205 20.58 -25.88 -1.83
N GLU A 206 19.27 -25.83 -2.04
CA GLU A 206 18.38 -24.94 -1.30
C GLU A 206 18.12 -25.42 0.13
N ALA A 207 18.11 -26.74 0.35
CA ALA A 207 18.00 -27.33 1.68
C ALA A 207 19.19 -26.94 2.55
N LYS A 208 20.42 -26.92 2.00
CA LYS A 208 21.61 -26.39 2.70
C LYS A 208 21.44 -24.95 3.12
N VAL A 209 20.85 -24.09 2.26
CA VAL A 209 20.56 -22.69 2.64
C VAL A 209 19.53 -22.62 3.77
N ILE A 210 18.49 -23.47 3.76
CA ILE A 210 17.49 -23.52 4.83
C ILE A 210 18.15 -23.95 6.16
N ARG A 211 19.02 -24.97 6.14
CA ARG A 211 19.79 -25.37 7.35
C ARG A 211 20.72 -24.29 7.82
N TYR A 212 21.41 -23.63 6.91
CA TYR A 212 22.29 -22.55 7.29
C TYR A 212 21.52 -21.39 7.95
N VAL A 213 20.33 -21.04 7.45
CA VAL A 213 19.45 -20.07 8.12
C VAL A 213 19.00 -20.56 9.49
N TYR A 214 18.70 -21.86 9.63
CA TYR A 214 18.40 -22.46 10.93
C TYR A 214 19.57 -22.28 11.91
N ASP A 215 20.80 -22.60 11.50
CA ASP A 215 21.99 -22.47 12.34
C ASP A 215 22.25 -21.01 12.75
N LEU A 216 22.11 -20.06 11.82
CA LEU A 216 22.26 -18.63 12.11
C LEU A 216 21.23 -18.14 13.13
N VAL A 217 19.98 -18.62 13.06
CA VAL A 217 18.89 -18.13 13.92
C VAL A 217 18.84 -18.86 15.26
N VAL A 218 18.95 -20.18 15.25
CA VAL A 218 18.82 -21.03 16.43
C VAL A 218 20.17 -21.22 17.13
N GLY A 219 21.22 -21.54 16.36
CA GLY A 219 22.57 -21.75 16.89
C GLY A 219 23.25 -20.44 17.31
N GLU A 220 23.31 -19.45 16.42
CA GLU A 220 23.99 -18.16 16.69
C GLU A 220 23.06 -17.09 17.32
N GLY A 221 21.75 -17.33 17.36
CA GLY A 221 20.78 -16.38 17.94
C GLY A 221 20.55 -15.11 17.11
N LEU A 222 20.90 -15.13 15.81
CA LEU A 222 20.68 -13.98 14.92
C LEU A 222 19.20 -13.83 14.57
N ASN A 223 18.76 -12.59 14.35
CA ASN A 223 17.44 -12.36 13.75
C ASN A 223 17.50 -12.50 12.22
N LEU A 224 16.34 -12.72 11.58
CA LEU A 224 16.26 -12.93 10.12
C LEU A 224 16.86 -11.77 9.29
N ARG A 225 16.88 -10.54 9.82
CA ARG A 225 17.55 -9.40 9.14
C ARG A 225 19.06 -9.58 9.13
N LYS A 226 19.67 -9.93 10.27
CA LYS A 226 21.11 -10.22 10.36
C LYS A 226 21.48 -11.45 9.52
N ALA A 227 20.66 -12.51 9.56
CA ALA A 227 20.84 -13.67 8.69
C ALA A 227 20.82 -13.29 7.20
N THR A 228 19.88 -12.44 6.78
CA THR A 228 19.82 -11.91 5.40
C THR A 228 21.11 -11.16 5.01
N ILE A 229 21.60 -10.28 5.89
CA ILE A 229 22.84 -9.52 5.64
C ILE A 229 24.02 -10.48 5.49
N ARG A 230 24.09 -11.51 6.35
CA ARG A 230 25.13 -12.53 6.31
C ARG A 230 25.13 -13.30 4.98
N LEU A 231 23.97 -13.86 4.61
CA LEU A 231 23.82 -14.59 3.33
C LEU A 231 24.26 -13.75 2.13
N ASN A 232 23.84 -12.48 2.08
CA ASN A 232 24.20 -11.59 0.98
C ASN A 232 25.69 -11.22 0.99
N ALA A 233 26.30 -11.03 2.16
CA ALA A 233 27.74 -10.75 2.27
C ALA A 233 28.59 -11.93 1.80
N GLU A 234 28.10 -13.15 1.97
CA GLU A 234 28.73 -14.39 1.50
C GLU A 234 28.36 -14.74 0.05
N GLY A 235 27.60 -13.88 -0.64
CA GLY A 235 27.22 -14.08 -2.04
C GLY A 235 26.14 -15.14 -2.27
N ILE A 236 25.48 -15.62 -1.21
CA ILE A 236 24.39 -16.60 -1.32
C ILE A 236 23.13 -15.86 -1.79
N THR A 237 22.60 -16.26 -2.94
CA THR A 237 21.44 -15.62 -3.58
C THR A 237 20.18 -16.48 -3.52
N ALA A 238 19.01 -15.86 -3.69
CA ALA A 238 17.75 -16.58 -3.85
C ALA A 238 17.72 -17.33 -5.19
N ARG A 239 16.80 -18.30 -5.36
CA ARG A 239 16.61 -19.06 -6.62
C ARG A 239 16.57 -18.20 -7.90
N SER A 240 16.11 -16.95 -7.79
CA SER A 240 16.08 -15.99 -8.90
C SER A 240 17.44 -15.37 -9.29
N GLY A 241 18.53 -15.69 -8.59
CA GLY A 241 19.84 -15.06 -8.73
C GLY A 241 19.97 -13.68 -8.09
N ARG A 242 18.90 -13.19 -7.43
CA ARG A 242 18.89 -11.90 -6.73
C ARG A 242 19.30 -12.04 -5.27
N ALA A 243 19.87 -10.98 -4.71
CA ALA A 243 20.15 -10.87 -3.29
C ALA A 243 18.88 -11.04 -2.44
N TRP A 244 19.03 -11.63 -1.26
CA TRP A 244 17.95 -11.81 -0.31
C TRP A 244 17.48 -10.47 0.26
N THR A 245 16.16 -10.32 0.36
CA THR A 245 15.57 -9.34 1.27
C THR A 245 15.07 -10.07 2.51
N ARG A 246 14.95 -9.36 3.64
CA ARG A 246 14.49 -9.96 4.90
C ARG A 246 13.10 -10.59 4.77
N ASP A 247 12.19 -9.95 4.05
CA ASP A 247 10.83 -10.46 3.87
C ASP A 247 10.82 -11.66 2.91
N ASN A 248 11.58 -11.61 1.81
CA ASN A 248 11.71 -12.76 0.91
C ASN A 248 12.31 -13.98 1.61
N LEU A 249 13.37 -13.81 2.39
CA LEU A 249 13.98 -14.90 3.18
C LEU A 249 12.98 -15.48 4.17
N ARG A 250 12.30 -14.62 4.93
CA ARG A 250 11.26 -15.01 5.88
C ARG A 250 10.17 -15.81 5.20
N ASP A 251 9.62 -15.33 4.09
CA ASP A 251 8.48 -15.97 3.42
C ASP A 251 8.84 -17.34 2.84
N ARG A 252 10.12 -17.58 2.49
CA ARG A 252 10.58 -18.90 2.05
C ARG A 252 10.83 -19.85 3.21
N VAL A 253 11.62 -19.42 4.19
CA VAL A 253 12.05 -20.27 5.31
C VAL A 253 10.91 -20.55 6.28
N MET A 254 10.00 -19.59 6.47
CA MET A 254 8.84 -19.74 7.36
C MET A 254 7.60 -20.31 6.66
N SER A 255 7.74 -20.85 5.45
CA SER A 255 6.62 -21.38 4.68
C SER A 255 6.15 -22.75 5.20
N PRO A 256 4.86 -23.11 5.02
CA PRO A 256 4.36 -24.44 5.41
C PRO A 256 5.12 -25.63 4.78
N PRO A 257 5.55 -25.60 3.50
CA PRO A 257 6.38 -26.66 2.94
C PRO A 257 7.68 -26.88 3.72
N VAL A 258 8.37 -25.81 4.11
CA VAL A 258 9.65 -25.92 4.84
C VAL A 258 9.45 -26.33 6.30
N LEU A 259 8.51 -25.68 7.01
CA LEU A 259 8.35 -25.89 8.45
C LEU A 259 7.48 -27.09 8.82
N ASN A 260 6.51 -27.46 7.98
CA ASN A 260 5.59 -28.56 8.27
C ASN A 260 5.82 -29.78 7.37
N GLY A 261 6.57 -29.63 6.26
CA GLY A 261 6.62 -30.69 5.24
C GLY A 261 5.27 -30.87 4.56
N VAL A 262 4.49 -29.79 4.39
CA VAL A 262 3.12 -29.88 3.86
C VAL A 262 2.89 -28.82 2.80
N LEU A 263 2.31 -29.25 1.68
CA LEU A 263 1.76 -28.40 0.64
C LEU A 263 0.24 -28.59 0.60
N ILE A 264 -0.52 -27.50 0.62
CA ILE A 264 -1.99 -27.57 0.54
C ILE A 264 -2.40 -27.28 -0.90
N PHE A 265 -2.89 -28.31 -1.60
CA PHE A 265 -3.57 -28.12 -2.87
C PHE A 265 -4.93 -27.48 -2.62
N ARG A 266 -5.26 -26.45 -3.41
CA ARG A 266 -6.45 -25.61 -3.26
C ARG A 266 -6.62 -24.96 -1.88
N GLY A 267 -5.51 -24.50 -1.29
CA GLY A 267 -5.53 -23.72 -0.05
C GLY A 267 -6.02 -22.28 -0.22
N LYS A 268 -5.48 -21.35 0.58
CA LYS A 268 -5.91 -19.94 0.74
C LYS A 268 -6.24 -19.13 -0.54
N HIS A 269 -5.65 -19.48 -1.68
CA HIS A 269 -5.80 -18.74 -2.95
C HIS A 269 -6.61 -19.51 -4.01
N ALA A 270 -7.27 -20.60 -3.63
CA ALA A 270 -8.20 -21.28 -4.50
C ALA A 270 -9.40 -20.38 -4.83
N LYS A 271 -9.98 -20.56 -6.02
CA LYS A 271 -11.28 -19.94 -6.31
C LYS A 271 -12.35 -20.70 -5.55
N THR A 272 -13.17 -19.98 -4.81
CA THR A 272 -14.22 -20.55 -3.99
C THR A 272 -15.60 -20.19 -4.53
N ASP A 273 -16.59 -21.00 -4.19
CA ASP A 273 -18.00 -20.66 -4.34
C ASP A 273 -18.44 -19.62 -3.28
N GLU A 274 -19.73 -19.28 -3.29
CA GLU A 274 -20.34 -18.36 -2.32
C GLU A 274 -20.28 -18.86 -0.88
N SER A 275 -20.14 -20.18 -0.69
CA SER A 275 -20.01 -20.84 0.62
C SER A 275 -18.55 -20.97 1.09
N GLY A 276 -17.59 -20.51 0.29
CA GLY A 276 -16.16 -20.57 0.60
C GLY A 276 -15.48 -21.91 0.27
N ASN A 277 -16.16 -22.85 -0.39
CA ASN A 277 -15.60 -24.13 -0.79
C ASN A 277 -14.88 -24.03 -2.13
N PRO A 278 -13.77 -24.76 -2.37
CA PRO A 278 -13.07 -24.69 -3.64
C PRO A 278 -13.93 -25.19 -4.81
N LEU A 279 -14.03 -24.40 -5.88
CA LEU A 279 -14.94 -24.64 -7.02
C LEU A 279 -14.69 -25.93 -7.81
N TRP A 280 -13.53 -26.56 -7.69
CA TRP A 280 -13.09 -27.63 -8.60
C TRP A 280 -12.80 -28.96 -7.92
N GLY A 281 -13.27 -29.13 -6.68
CA GLY A 281 -13.05 -30.29 -5.81
C GLY A 281 -12.25 -29.92 -4.56
N ASP A 282 -12.03 -30.90 -3.68
CA ASP A 282 -11.62 -30.65 -2.30
C ASP A 282 -10.18 -30.16 -2.13
N SER A 283 -9.93 -29.56 -0.96
CA SER A 283 -8.57 -29.20 -0.52
C SER A 283 -7.81 -30.45 -0.07
N VAL A 284 -6.62 -30.66 -0.64
CA VAL A 284 -5.81 -31.85 -0.33
C VAL A 284 -4.52 -31.45 0.36
N LYS A 285 -4.23 -32.10 1.48
CA LYS A 285 -2.95 -31.98 2.19
C LYS A 285 -1.94 -32.95 1.58
N ILE A 286 -0.96 -32.40 0.85
CA ILE A 286 0.13 -33.18 0.24
C ILE A 286 1.32 -33.17 1.20
N GLU A 287 1.73 -34.36 1.65
CA GLU A 287 2.92 -34.52 2.49
C GLU A 287 4.19 -34.47 1.63
N LEU A 288 5.17 -33.72 2.11
CA LEU A 288 6.46 -33.51 1.48
C LEU A 288 7.58 -34.08 2.34
N PRO A 289 8.66 -34.59 1.74
CA PRO A 289 9.88 -34.92 2.47
C PRO A 289 10.34 -33.69 3.27
N ARG A 290 10.58 -33.89 4.57
CA ARG A 290 10.91 -32.78 5.46
C ARG A 290 12.34 -32.34 5.24
N THR A 291 12.51 -31.03 5.10
CA THR A 291 13.84 -30.42 5.14
C THR A 291 14.29 -30.36 6.61
N LEU A 292 13.57 -29.64 7.47
CA LEU A 292 13.80 -29.61 8.92
C LEU A 292 12.96 -30.67 9.63
N THR A 293 13.49 -31.28 10.70
CA THR A 293 12.71 -32.15 11.59
C THR A 293 11.57 -31.37 12.26
N ALA A 294 10.64 -32.10 12.91
CA ALA A 294 9.53 -31.49 13.66
C ALA A 294 10.03 -30.52 14.72
N ASP A 295 11.02 -30.96 15.48
CA ASP A 295 11.56 -30.22 16.62
C ASP A 295 12.37 -29.02 16.16
N GLU A 296 13.21 -29.17 15.14
CA GLU A 296 13.94 -28.05 14.51
C GLU A 296 12.98 -26.99 13.97
N SER A 297 11.89 -27.41 13.34
CA SER A 297 10.88 -26.48 12.80
C SER A 297 10.17 -25.71 13.92
N ALA A 298 9.86 -26.38 15.04
CA ALA A 298 9.27 -25.76 16.22
C ALA A 298 10.25 -24.78 16.89
N GLU A 299 11.52 -25.17 17.00
CA GLU A 299 12.57 -24.34 17.57
C GLU A 299 12.81 -23.07 16.75
N LEU A 300 12.90 -23.21 15.42
CA LEU A 300 13.06 -22.07 14.52
C LEU A 300 11.90 -21.09 14.65
N ARG A 301 10.66 -21.58 14.72
CA ARG A 301 9.47 -20.73 14.97
C ARG A 301 9.59 -19.97 16.27
N ARG A 302 9.98 -20.66 17.35
CA ARG A 302 10.13 -20.06 18.67
C ARG A 302 11.19 -18.95 18.66
N LYS A 303 12.39 -19.23 18.14
CA LYS A 303 13.50 -18.26 18.07
C LYS A 303 13.19 -17.05 17.19
N VAL A 304 12.52 -17.25 16.04
CA VAL A 304 12.06 -16.13 15.20
C VAL A 304 11.04 -15.26 15.94
N ALA A 305 10.10 -15.86 16.68
CA ALA A 305 9.14 -15.12 17.48
C ALA A 305 9.78 -14.37 18.67
N GLU A 306 10.74 -14.99 19.37
CA GLU A 306 11.50 -14.37 20.46
C GLU A 306 12.32 -13.18 19.98
N THR A 307 13.02 -13.32 18.85
CA THR A 307 13.80 -12.21 18.26
C THR A 307 12.91 -11.08 17.73
N ALA A 308 11.70 -11.39 17.26
CA ALA A 308 10.69 -10.38 16.94
C ALA A 308 10.24 -9.60 18.19
N LYS A 309 10.08 -10.28 19.34
CA LYS A 309 9.76 -9.64 20.63
C LYS A 309 10.93 -8.79 21.17
N ARG A 310 12.17 -9.28 21.09
CA ARG A 310 13.38 -8.55 21.53
C ARG A 310 13.67 -7.29 20.71
N SER A 311 13.31 -7.29 19.43
CA SER A 311 13.40 -6.10 18.57
C SER A 311 12.26 -5.09 18.77
N GLY A 312 11.28 -5.43 19.61
CA GLY A 312 10.26 -4.54 20.15
C GLY A 312 10.61 -3.91 21.50
N GLY A 313 11.83 -4.12 22.02
CA GLY A 313 12.30 -3.46 23.25
C GLY A 313 12.22 -1.93 23.10
N GLN A 314 11.46 -1.29 24.01
CA GLN A 314 11.16 0.14 24.12
C GLN A 314 11.70 1.00 22.97
N ARG A 315 10.97 1.04 21.85
CA ARG A 315 11.18 2.14 20.90
C ARG A 315 10.82 3.41 21.63
N ALA A 316 11.79 4.31 21.81
CA ALA A 316 11.51 5.64 22.31
C ALA A 316 10.35 6.23 21.49
N PHE A 317 9.31 6.70 22.17
CA PHE A 317 8.14 7.29 21.53
C PHE A 317 8.51 8.67 20.98
N TYR A 318 7.97 9.09 19.84
CA TYR A 318 8.32 10.36 19.17
C TYR A 318 7.03 11.07 18.71
N PRO A 319 6.42 11.93 19.55
CA PRO A 319 5.10 12.53 19.29
C PRO A 319 5.02 13.35 17.99
N LEU A 320 6.14 13.93 17.55
CA LEU A 320 6.19 14.79 16.36
C LEU A 320 6.55 14.03 15.08
N SER A 321 6.67 12.69 15.13
CA SER A 321 6.96 11.89 13.93
C SER A 321 5.84 12.07 12.90
N GLY A 322 6.22 12.39 11.66
CA GLY A 322 5.28 12.67 10.57
C GLY A 322 4.66 14.07 10.58
N ARG A 323 4.78 14.83 11.69
CA ARG A 323 4.24 16.18 11.85
C ARG A 323 5.25 17.29 11.54
N VAL A 324 6.53 16.94 11.55
CA VAL A 324 7.62 17.88 11.24
C VAL A 324 7.98 17.80 9.77
N VAL A 325 7.85 18.92 9.05
CA VAL A 325 8.18 19.07 7.64
C VAL A 325 9.57 19.69 7.49
N SER A 326 10.42 19.01 6.73
CA SER A 326 11.79 19.44 6.44
C SER A 326 11.88 20.50 5.35
N LEU A 327 13.04 21.15 5.26
CA LEU A 327 13.41 22.04 4.15
C LEU A 327 13.26 21.39 2.76
N CYS A 328 13.39 20.06 2.66
CA CYS A 328 13.22 19.36 1.38
C CYS A 328 11.77 18.89 1.12
N GLY A 329 10.80 19.37 1.90
CA GLY A 329 9.38 19.05 1.77
C GLY A 329 8.97 17.66 2.28
N ARG A 330 9.94 16.83 2.71
CA ARG A 330 9.68 15.50 3.31
C ARG A 330 9.50 15.61 4.82
N THR A 331 8.88 14.62 5.44
CA THR A 331 8.66 14.60 6.89
C THR A 331 9.86 14.03 7.66
N TYR A 332 9.97 14.39 8.93
CA TYR A 332 10.90 13.78 9.87
C TYR A 332 10.26 12.60 10.63
N SER A 333 11.09 11.62 10.96
CA SER A 333 10.74 10.44 11.79
C SER A 333 11.75 10.28 12.92
N GLY A 334 11.30 9.76 14.07
CA GLY A 334 12.16 9.46 15.22
C GLY A 334 13.32 8.49 14.93
N LEU A 335 14.44 8.71 15.61
CA LEU A 335 15.67 7.93 15.53
C LEU A 335 16.36 7.90 16.91
N SER A 336 16.48 6.72 17.51
CA SER A 336 17.23 6.49 18.76
C SER A 336 18.47 5.62 18.51
N TYR A 337 19.59 5.96 19.13
CA TYR A 337 20.78 5.12 19.19
C TYR A 337 20.79 4.34 20.51
N VAL A 338 20.55 3.02 20.44
CA VAL A 338 20.38 2.16 21.63
C VAL A 338 21.73 1.78 22.29
N ALA A 339 22.88 2.19 21.72
CA ALA A 339 24.16 1.57 22.06
C ALA A 339 25.10 2.36 23.00
N GLU A 340 24.79 3.59 23.43
CA GLU A 340 25.67 4.34 24.35
C GLU A 340 24.88 4.98 25.48
N ARG A 341 25.51 5.02 26.66
CA ARG A 341 25.01 5.24 28.03
C ARG A 341 24.06 6.42 28.30
N ASP A 342 23.65 7.20 27.30
CA ASP A 342 22.75 8.37 27.45
C ASP A 342 21.59 8.45 26.44
N GLY A 343 21.30 7.39 25.67
CA GLY A 343 20.00 7.25 24.98
C GLY A 343 19.56 8.45 24.12
N ALA A 344 20.48 9.06 23.36
CA ALA A 344 20.19 10.28 22.60
C ALA A 344 19.10 10.07 21.53
N ARG A 345 18.07 10.93 21.56
CA ARG A 345 16.85 10.89 20.72
C ARG A 345 16.87 12.00 19.68
N PHE A 346 16.61 11.67 18.41
CA PHE A 346 16.61 12.63 17.31
C PHE A 346 15.42 12.47 16.38
N TYR A 347 15.06 13.54 15.70
CA TYR A 347 14.28 13.50 14.47
C TYR A 347 15.23 13.48 13.28
N ARG A 348 15.01 12.54 12.34
CA ARG A 348 15.72 12.47 11.06
C ARG A 348 14.74 12.60 9.89
N CYS A 349 15.09 13.42 8.90
CA CYS A 349 14.32 13.52 7.66
C CYS A 349 14.25 12.15 6.96
N THR A 350 13.05 11.71 6.57
CA THR A 350 12.83 10.47 5.82
C THR A 350 13.59 10.43 4.50
N GLY A 351 13.88 11.60 3.93
CA GLY A 351 14.69 11.75 2.72
C GLY A 351 16.19 11.51 2.91
N ASN A 352 16.70 11.42 4.14
CA ASN A 352 18.12 11.28 4.44
C ASN A 352 18.60 9.81 4.41
N ALA A 353 17.67 8.83 4.34
CA ALA A 353 18.00 7.40 4.24
C ALA A 353 17.10 6.65 3.21
N PRO A 354 17.08 7.08 1.93
CA PRO A 354 16.35 6.38 0.88
C PRO A 354 16.94 4.99 0.59
N LYS A 355 16.14 4.11 -0.02
CA LYS A 355 16.61 2.80 -0.53
C LYS A 355 17.73 2.93 -1.56
N ASP A 356 17.79 4.07 -2.24
CA ASP A 356 18.81 4.46 -3.21
C ASP A 356 19.60 5.65 -2.65
N LEU A 357 20.83 5.41 -2.21
CA LEU A 357 21.69 6.40 -1.52
C LEU A 357 22.00 7.64 -2.39
N SER A 358 21.88 7.54 -3.71
CA SER A 358 22.09 8.66 -4.64
C SER A 358 21.02 9.76 -4.54
N LYS A 359 19.89 9.48 -3.88
CA LYS A 359 18.73 10.40 -3.73
C LYS A 359 18.57 10.93 -2.31
N SER A 360 19.64 10.86 -1.51
CA SER A 360 19.62 11.31 -0.12
C SER A 360 19.57 12.84 -0.02
N CYS A 361 18.72 13.37 0.86
CA CYS A 361 18.63 14.80 1.11
C CYS A 361 19.66 15.26 2.16
N GLY A 362 20.16 16.50 2.00
CA GLY A 362 21.10 17.13 2.93
C GLY A 362 20.53 17.62 4.27
N CYS A 363 19.25 17.34 4.57
CA CYS A 363 18.61 17.80 5.80
C CYS A 363 19.29 17.27 7.06
N SER A 364 19.64 18.17 7.98
CA SER A 364 20.24 17.85 9.28
C SER A 364 19.27 17.13 10.22
N ARG A 365 19.83 16.41 11.19
CA ARG A 365 19.06 15.81 12.30
C ARG A 365 18.73 16.89 13.32
N ILE A 366 17.58 16.75 13.99
CA ILE A 366 17.12 17.70 15.01
C ILE A 366 17.03 16.96 16.35
N ASP A 367 17.44 17.61 17.44
CA ASP A 367 17.31 17.06 18.79
C ASP A 367 15.83 16.88 19.16
N ALA A 368 15.45 15.65 19.55
CA ALA A 368 14.05 15.35 19.81
C ALA A 368 13.55 16.01 21.09
N GLY A 369 14.34 15.99 22.16
CA GLY A 369 13.93 16.55 23.45
C GLY A 369 13.74 18.07 23.38
N ALA A 370 14.68 18.78 22.74
CA ALA A 370 14.57 20.21 22.55
C ALA A 370 13.35 20.58 21.69
N LEU A 371 13.11 19.86 20.58
CA LEU A 371 12.01 20.18 19.67
C LEU A 371 10.65 19.90 20.30
N GLU A 372 10.51 18.74 20.95
CA GLU A 372 9.30 18.34 21.67
C GLU A 372 8.94 19.36 22.77
N LYS A 373 9.92 19.75 23.59
CA LYS A 373 9.73 20.76 24.64
C LYS A 373 9.29 22.12 24.08
N HIS A 374 9.91 22.57 22.98
CA HIS A 374 9.58 23.85 22.37
C HIS A 374 8.17 23.86 21.79
N VAL A 375 7.80 22.82 21.04
CA VAL A 375 6.46 22.68 20.45
C VAL A 375 5.39 22.57 21.54
N TRP A 376 5.62 21.75 22.56
CA TRP A 376 4.65 21.55 23.64
C TRP A 376 4.43 22.82 24.47
N LYS A 377 5.49 23.60 24.71
CA LYS A 377 5.38 24.91 25.35
C LYS A 377 4.45 25.84 24.56
N HIS A 378 4.64 25.93 23.24
CA HIS A 378 3.83 26.78 22.38
C HIS A 378 2.35 26.34 22.33
N VAL A 379 2.10 25.02 22.26
CA VAL A 379 0.75 24.45 22.33
C VAL A 379 0.08 24.78 23.66
N THR A 380 0.82 24.68 24.77
CA THR A 380 0.30 24.99 26.12
C THR A 380 -0.05 26.47 26.26
N GLU A 381 0.78 27.36 25.70
CA GLU A 381 0.53 28.81 25.69
C GLU A 381 -0.75 29.17 24.92
N ILE A 382 -0.96 28.59 23.75
CA ILE A 382 -2.18 28.80 22.94
C ILE A 382 -3.40 28.23 23.64
N ALA A 383 -3.32 26.99 24.14
CA ALA A 383 -4.44 26.31 24.80
C ALA A 383 -4.85 26.96 26.14
N SER A 384 -3.92 27.67 26.80
CA SER A 384 -4.21 28.38 28.06
C SER A 384 -4.97 29.70 27.85
N ASN A 385 -5.07 30.20 26.61
CA ASN A 385 -5.78 31.43 26.30
C ASN A 385 -7.30 31.17 26.18
N SER A 386 -7.99 31.19 27.32
CA SER A 386 -9.38 30.73 27.43
C SER A 386 -10.45 31.64 26.85
N GLU A 387 -10.15 32.90 26.51
CA GLU A 387 -11.17 33.78 25.89
C GLU A 387 -11.42 33.39 24.44
N LYS A 388 -10.35 33.16 23.66
CA LYS A 388 -10.44 32.85 22.23
C LYS A 388 -11.09 31.48 21.94
N LEU A 389 -10.89 30.52 22.84
CA LEU A 389 -11.55 29.20 22.78
C LEU A 389 -13.03 29.26 23.19
N ARG A 390 -13.41 30.22 24.05
CA ARG A 390 -14.81 30.41 24.50
C ARG A 390 -15.64 31.18 23.48
N GLU A 391 -15.08 32.18 22.80
CA GLU A 391 -15.77 32.90 21.71
C GLU A 391 -16.16 31.95 20.57
N LEU A 392 -15.24 31.09 20.13
CA LEU A 392 -15.49 30.10 19.06
C LEU A 392 -16.53 29.04 19.46
N ALA A 393 -16.61 28.69 20.76
CA ALA A 393 -17.61 27.76 21.25
C ALA A 393 -18.99 28.41 21.44
N ALA A 394 -19.05 29.69 21.83
CA ALA A 394 -20.29 30.42 22.09
C ALA A 394 -21.09 30.73 20.82
N GLU A 395 -20.43 30.89 19.67
CA GLU A 395 -21.08 31.13 18.38
C GLU A 395 -21.95 29.94 17.91
N TRP A 396 -21.74 28.74 18.46
CA TRP A 396 -22.42 27.49 18.05
C TRP A 396 -23.50 27.00 19.05
N ILE A 397 -23.59 27.57 20.25
CA ILE A 397 -24.43 27.03 21.36
C ILE A 397 -25.88 27.55 21.34
N GLY A 398 -26.21 28.57 20.52
CA GLY A 398 -27.46 29.31 20.65
C GLY A 398 -28.77 28.66 20.18
N MET A 399 -28.76 27.49 19.52
CA MET A 399 -29.97 26.95 18.85
C MET A 399 -30.28 25.46 19.09
N ALA A 400 -29.41 24.66 19.72
CA ALA A 400 -29.40 23.21 19.48
C ALA A 400 -30.19 22.31 20.46
N GLU A 401 -30.54 22.73 21.68
CA GLU A 401 -31.19 21.80 22.65
C GLU A 401 -32.72 21.70 22.48
N GLY A 402 -33.38 22.76 21.98
CA GLY A 402 -34.82 22.75 21.72
C GLY A 402 -35.22 21.94 20.48
N ASP A 403 -34.39 21.99 19.43
CA ASP A 403 -34.69 21.36 18.14
C ASP A 403 -34.45 19.84 18.14
N THR A 404 -33.53 19.32 18.97
CA THR A 404 -33.23 17.87 19.02
C THR A 404 -34.38 17.04 19.58
N ALA A 405 -35.06 17.54 20.63
CA ALA A 405 -36.20 16.83 21.20
C ALA A 405 -37.39 16.77 20.21
N ALA A 406 -37.65 17.88 19.51
CA ALA A 406 -38.67 17.95 18.48
C ALA A 406 -38.39 17.01 17.29
N LEU A 407 -37.13 16.85 16.89
CA LEU A 407 -36.74 15.91 15.84
C LEU A 407 -36.93 14.44 16.27
N ILE A 408 -36.60 14.09 17.52
CA ILE A 408 -36.83 12.75 18.06
C ILE A 408 -38.32 12.40 18.05
N ASP A 409 -39.16 13.32 18.55
CA ASP A 409 -40.62 13.13 18.55
C ASP A 409 -41.17 13.01 17.13
N ARG A 410 -40.65 13.80 16.18
CA ARG A 410 -41.05 13.74 14.77
C ARG A 410 -40.67 12.43 14.09
N ILE A 411 -39.50 11.86 14.39
CA ILE A 411 -39.09 10.55 13.86
C ILE A 411 -40.01 9.45 14.39
N ALA A 412 -40.36 9.49 15.68
CA ALA A 412 -41.26 8.51 16.29
C ALA A 412 -42.67 8.55 15.67
N ASP A 413 -43.21 9.75 15.41
CA ASP A 413 -44.48 9.94 14.70
C ASP A 413 -44.43 9.37 13.26
N LEU A 414 -43.35 9.64 12.52
CA LEU A 414 -43.17 9.10 11.17
C LEU A 414 -43.03 7.57 11.17
N ASP A 415 -42.34 6.98 12.16
CA ASP A 415 -42.23 5.53 12.31
C ASP A 415 -43.60 4.88 12.51
N GLN A 416 -44.46 5.48 13.33
CA GLN A 416 -45.82 4.99 13.54
C GLN A 416 -46.67 5.06 12.26
N GLN A 417 -46.52 6.12 11.46
CA GLN A 417 -47.22 6.26 10.18
C GLN A 417 -46.75 5.23 9.14
N ILE A 418 -45.43 4.98 9.08
CA ILE A 418 -44.83 3.94 8.21
C ILE A 418 -45.36 2.55 8.58
N GLU A 419 -45.46 2.23 9.88
CA GLU A 419 -46.00 0.95 10.33
C GLU A 419 -47.48 0.78 9.94
N GLY A 420 -48.29 1.81 10.14
CA GLY A 420 -49.70 1.83 9.74
C GLY A 420 -49.90 1.68 8.22
N MET A 421 -49.04 2.31 7.42
CA MET A 421 -49.07 2.21 5.96
C MET A 421 -48.69 0.81 5.48
N ASN A 422 -47.66 0.20 6.06
CA ASN A 422 -47.27 -1.19 5.76
C ASN A 422 -48.39 -2.19 6.07
N ALA A 423 -49.07 -2.04 7.21
CA ALA A 423 -50.21 -2.87 7.57
C ALA A 423 -51.37 -2.73 6.55
N SER A 424 -51.62 -1.51 6.07
CA SER A 424 -52.63 -1.22 5.04
C SER A 424 -52.27 -1.85 3.69
N ILE A 425 -51.02 -1.75 3.24
CA ILE A 425 -50.52 -2.42 2.04
C ILE A 425 -50.70 -3.94 2.14
N ALA A 426 -50.32 -4.54 3.27
CA ALA A 426 -50.48 -5.98 3.51
C ALA A 426 -51.96 -6.42 3.45
N ALA A 427 -52.86 -5.63 4.03
CA ALA A 427 -54.30 -5.91 3.96
C ALA A 427 -54.84 -5.86 2.53
N VAL A 428 -54.42 -4.87 1.73
CA VAL A 428 -54.79 -4.77 0.30
C VAL A 428 -54.25 -5.94 -0.49
N ILE A 429 -53.00 -6.36 -0.27
CA ILE A 429 -52.42 -7.54 -0.94
C ILE A 429 -53.25 -8.79 -0.64
N VAL A 430 -53.58 -9.05 0.63
CA VAL A 430 -54.36 -10.22 1.04
C VAL A 430 -55.78 -10.18 0.45
N ALA A 431 -56.45 -9.04 0.46
CA ALA A 431 -57.80 -8.88 -0.09
C ALA A 431 -57.82 -9.10 -1.61
N THR A 432 -56.80 -8.62 -2.31
CA THR A 432 -56.70 -8.72 -3.78
C THR A 432 -56.29 -10.13 -4.22
N ALA A 433 -55.40 -10.79 -3.47
CA ALA A 433 -55.00 -12.19 -3.70
C ALA A 433 -56.18 -13.17 -3.52
N LYS A 434 -57.06 -12.94 -2.53
CA LYS A 434 -58.29 -13.75 -2.33
C LYS A 434 -59.29 -13.67 -3.48
N GLN A 435 -59.21 -12.63 -4.32
CA GLN A 435 -60.07 -12.46 -5.50
C GLN A 435 -59.47 -13.11 -6.77
N SER A 436 -58.40 -13.90 -6.66
CA SER A 436 -57.73 -14.60 -7.78
C SER A 436 -57.30 -13.69 -8.93
N LYS A 437 -56.91 -12.45 -8.62
CA LYS A 437 -56.41 -11.50 -9.64
C LYS A 437 -54.91 -11.71 -9.89
N SER A 438 -54.47 -11.37 -11.10
CA SER A 438 -53.06 -11.52 -11.53
C SER A 438 -52.12 -10.64 -10.71
N ALA A 439 -50.83 -10.99 -10.69
CA ALA A 439 -49.79 -10.22 -9.98
C ALA A 439 -49.80 -8.72 -10.36
N GLY A 440 -50.03 -8.40 -11.64
CA GLY A 440 -50.13 -7.00 -12.10
C GLY A 440 -51.34 -6.23 -11.56
N ALA A 441 -52.41 -6.89 -11.15
CA ALA A 441 -53.55 -6.23 -10.50
C ALA A 441 -53.28 -5.91 -9.02
N ILE A 442 -52.45 -6.72 -8.35
CA ILE A 442 -52.00 -6.47 -6.96
C ILE A 442 -50.99 -5.31 -6.95
N GLU A 443 -50.09 -5.27 -7.92
CA GLU A 443 -49.16 -4.14 -8.11
C GLU A 443 -49.93 -2.84 -8.38
N ALA A 444 -50.92 -2.86 -9.29
CA ALA A 444 -51.73 -1.68 -9.56
C ALA A 444 -52.55 -1.21 -8.35
N ALA A 445 -53.07 -2.14 -7.54
CA ALA A 445 -53.86 -1.82 -6.34
C ALA A 445 -53.02 -1.29 -5.16
N THR A 446 -51.72 -1.61 -5.12
CA THR A 446 -50.81 -1.19 -4.05
C THR A 446 -49.89 -0.03 -4.44
N ALA A 447 -49.84 0.35 -5.72
CA ALA A 447 -48.94 1.39 -6.24
C ALA A 447 -49.04 2.73 -5.48
N VAL A 448 -50.26 3.23 -5.23
CA VAL A 448 -50.48 4.51 -4.54
C VAL A 448 -49.99 4.45 -3.08
N LEU A 449 -50.28 3.35 -2.38
CA LEU A 449 -49.86 3.17 -0.98
C LEU A 449 -48.34 2.97 -0.87
N ASN A 450 -47.73 2.31 -1.85
CA ASN A 450 -46.27 2.16 -1.92
C ASN A 450 -45.57 3.50 -2.20
N GLU A 451 -46.17 4.39 -3.01
CA GLU A 451 -45.64 5.74 -3.24
C GLU A 451 -45.70 6.59 -1.97
N GLU A 452 -46.81 6.54 -1.23
CA GLU A 452 -46.98 7.25 0.04
C GLU A 452 -46.04 6.70 1.13
N LEU A 453 -45.87 5.37 1.20
CA LEU A 453 -44.87 4.72 2.07
C LEU A 453 -43.46 5.22 1.77
N GLN A 454 -43.09 5.33 0.49
CA GLN A 454 -41.78 5.81 0.08
C GLN A 454 -41.56 7.28 0.49
N GLN A 455 -42.58 8.12 0.41
CA GLN A 455 -42.51 9.51 0.86
C GLN A 455 -42.29 9.62 2.37
N LEU A 456 -43.03 8.84 3.17
CA LEU A 456 -42.85 8.81 4.63
C LEU A 456 -41.45 8.31 5.03
N GLN A 457 -40.94 7.28 4.35
CA GLN A 457 -39.59 6.76 4.56
C GLN A 457 -38.51 7.81 4.25
N ASN A 458 -38.68 8.59 3.19
CA ASN A 458 -37.75 9.67 2.84
C ASN A 458 -37.75 10.78 3.91
N LEU A 459 -38.93 11.25 4.34
CA LEU A 459 -39.05 12.27 5.38
C LEU A 459 -38.43 11.82 6.71
N ARG A 460 -38.59 10.54 7.06
CA ARG A 460 -38.00 9.95 8.27
C ARG A 460 -36.48 9.84 8.17
N ALA A 461 -35.96 9.52 6.98
CA ALA A 461 -34.51 9.48 6.74
C ALA A 461 -33.88 10.87 6.85
N GLU A 462 -34.50 11.90 6.25
CA GLU A 462 -34.05 13.30 6.34
C GLU A 462 -34.03 13.80 7.79
N ALA A 463 -35.09 13.54 8.57
CA ALA A 463 -35.15 13.93 9.98
C ALA A 463 -34.07 13.23 10.84
N ALA A 464 -33.79 11.96 10.57
CA ALA A 464 -32.76 11.19 11.27
C ALA A 464 -31.33 11.67 10.92
N GLU A 465 -31.11 12.08 9.67
CA GLU A 465 -29.83 12.66 9.24
C GLU A 465 -29.57 13.99 9.97
N TRP A 466 -30.56 14.89 10.02
CA TRP A 466 -30.46 16.15 10.77
C TRP A 466 -30.25 15.96 12.26
N LEU A 467 -30.91 14.98 12.89
CA LEU A 467 -30.70 14.66 14.30
C LEU A 467 -29.24 14.23 14.55
N THR A 468 -28.70 13.39 13.66
CA THR A 468 -27.31 12.93 13.73
C THR A 468 -26.34 14.11 13.60
N GLU A 469 -26.57 15.01 12.64
CA GLU A 469 -25.75 16.22 12.47
C GLU A 469 -25.78 17.14 13.71
N MET A 470 -26.95 17.32 14.32
CA MET A 470 -27.11 18.14 15.52
C MET A 470 -26.47 17.51 16.77
N GLU A 471 -26.64 16.20 16.98
CA GLU A 471 -25.99 15.47 18.06
C GLU A 471 -24.46 15.50 17.94
N GLU A 472 -23.94 15.39 16.71
CA GLU A 472 -22.53 15.54 16.42
C GLU A 472 -22.02 16.95 16.74
N SER A 473 -22.76 17.99 16.35
CA SER A 473 -22.42 19.39 16.68
C SER A 473 -22.38 19.64 18.19
N ASN A 474 -23.36 19.11 18.93
CA ASN A 474 -23.43 19.22 20.39
C ASN A 474 -22.33 18.44 21.11
N ARG A 475 -21.90 17.28 20.57
CA ARG A 475 -20.76 16.54 21.09
C ARG A 475 -19.44 17.27 20.83
N ARG A 476 -19.24 17.81 19.61
CA ARG A 476 -18.06 18.62 19.24
C ARG A 476 -17.86 19.80 20.18
N THR A 477 -18.94 20.47 20.55
CA THR A 477 -18.91 21.61 21.47
C THR A 477 -18.54 21.21 22.91
N ARG A 478 -19.06 20.09 23.41
CA ARG A 478 -18.69 19.55 24.74
C ARG A 478 -17.23 19.11 24.81
N ASP A 479 -16.71 18.49 23.76
CA ASP A 479 -15.32 18.03 23.71
C ASP A 479 -14.32 19.20 23.65
N LEU A 480 -14.65 20.29 22.96
CA LEU A 480 -13.87 21.53 22.95
C LEU A 480 -13.82 22.20 24.34
N ILE A 481 -14.95 22.24 25.05
CA ILE A 481 -15.02 22.78 26.42
C ILE A 481 -14.21 21.89 27.39
N ALA A 482 -14.26 20.56 27.23
CA ALA A 482 -13.48 19.62 28.02
C ALA A 482 -11.97 19.78 27.78
N LEU A 483 -11.53 19.92 26.53
CA LEU A 483 -10.14 20.20 26.18
C LEU A 483 -9.63 21.51 26.79
N ALA A 484 -10.41 22.59 26.70
CA ALA A 484 -10.05 23.89 27.29
C ALA A 484 -9.94 23.82 28.83
N SER A 485 -10.76 22.98 29.47
CA SER A 485 -10.71 22.72 30.92
C SER A 485 -9.48 21.88 31.32
N MET A 486 -9.14 20.86 30.53
CA MET A 486 -7.95 20.02 30.74
C MET A 486 -6.64 20.77 30.51
N ALA A 487 -6.60 21.69 29.53
CA ALA A 487 -5.42 22.49 29.19
C ALA A 487 -4.87 23.28 30.39
N LYS A 488 -5.77 23.84 31.23
CA LYS A 488 -5.38 24.64 32.40
C LYS A 488 -4.80 23.83 33.56
N LYS A 489 -5.14 22.54 33.68
CA LYS A 489 -4.81 21.72 34.87
C LYS A 489 -3.76 20.64 34.61
N SER A 490 -3.66 20.10 33.39
CA SER A 490 -2.95 18.83 33.16
C SER A 490 -1.88 18.86 32.07
N PHE A 491 -1.83 19.89 31.21
CA PHE A 491 -0.86 19.95 30.10
C PHE A 491 0.61 20.09 30.54
N PRO A 492 0.95 20.79 31.65
CA PRO A 492 2.36 20.94 32.07
C PRO A 492 3.07 19.65 32.49
N VAL A 493 2.35 18.59 32.85
CA VAL A 493 2.91 17.33 33.44
C VAL A 493 2.62 16.10 32.54
N MET A 494 2.17 16.32 31.31
CA MET A 494 1.66 15.25 30.46
C MET A 494 2.77 14.42 29.79
N ALA A 495 2.61 13.08 29.77
CA ALA A 495 3.58 12.16 29.16
C ALA A 495 3.58 12.26 27.61
N PRO A 496 4.72 12.03 26.91
CA PRO A 496 4.83 12.18 25.45
C PRO A 496 3.77 11.43 24.64
N GLU A 497 3.37 10.24 25.08
CA GLU A 497 2.32 9.42 24.46
C GLU A 497 0.96 10.12 24.47
N GLN A 498 0.62 10.76 25.59
CA GLN A 498 -0.62 11.53 25.75
C GLN A 498 -0.55 12.86 24.98
N GLN A 499 0.63 13.50 24.93
CA GLN A 499 0.85 14.69 24.11
C GLN A 499 0.55 14.40 22.64
N ALA A 500 0.98 13.26 22.09
CA ALA A 500 0.74 12.92 20.69
C ALA A 500 -0.75 12.84 20.31
N ALA A 501 -1.61 12.37 21.22
CA ALA A 501 -3.04 12.33 20.98
C ALA A 501 -3.60 13.75 20.80
N ILE A 502 -3.22 14.68 21.69
CA ILE A 502 -3.60 16.09 21.62
C ILE A 502 -3.03 16.75 20.36
N LEU A 503 -1.76 16.52 20.05
CA LEU A 503 -1.13 17.05 18.83
C LEU A 503 -1.78 16.52 17.55
N SER A 504 -2.40 15.34 17.59
CA SER A 504 -3.16 14.80 16.48
C SER A 504 -4.51 15.49 16.32
N ILE A 505 -5.21 15.76 17.42
CA ILE A 505 -6.49 16.47 17.44
C ILE A 505 -6.32 17.90 16.93
N LEU A 506 -5.20 18.54 17.26
CA LEU A 506 -4.84 19.89 16.80
C LEU A 506 -4.24 19.93 15.38
N GLU A 507 -4.29 18.81 14.64
CA GLU A 507 -3.65 18.63 13.33
C GLU A 507 -2.28 19.32 13.21
N LEU A 508 -1.47 19.16 14.26
CA LEU A 508 -0.31 20.03 14.43
C LEU A 508 0.74 19.75 13.36
N LYS A 509 1.18 20.80 12.68
CA LYS A 509 2.22 20.79 11.67
C LYS A 509 3.36 21.72 12.08
N VAL A 510 4.58 21.20 12.07
CA VAL A 510 5.80 21.95 12.40
C VAL A 510 6.66 22.06 11.14
N THR A 511 6.84 23.25 10.60
CA THR A 511 7.63 23.47 9.39
C THR A 511 8.99 24.06 9.75
N ILE A 512 10.07 23.38 9.36
CA ILE A 512 11.43 23.86 9.54
C ILE A 512 11.74 24.89 8.43
N THR A 513 12.08 26.12 8.80
CA THR A 513 12.27 27.24 7.86
C THR A 513 13.74 27.62 7.61
N GLY A 514 14.67 27.04 8.37
CA GLY A 514 16.11 27.30 8.20
C GLY A 514 16.99 26.13 8.62
N PRO A 515 18.31 26.22 8.40
CA PRO A 515 19.24 25.17 8.76
C PRO A 515 19.36 25.03 10.29
N VAL A 516 19.75 23.84 10.74
CA VAL A 516 20.09 23.60 12.15
C VAL A 516 21.39 24.38 12.45
N PRO A 517 21.42 25.27 13.47
CA PRO A 517 22.55 26.17 13.72
C PRO A 517 23.89 25.47 13.95
N ASP A 518 23.85 24.27 14.53
CA ASP A 518 25.01 23.40 14.69
C ASP A 518 24.99 22.32 13.59
N ASP A 519 25.96 22.37 12.66
CA ASP A 519 26.21 21.39 11.58
C ASP A 519 26.55 19.96 12.07
N ARG A 520 26.39 19.70 13.37
CA ARG A 520 26.76 18.45 14.03
C ARG A 520 26.02 17.30 13.38
N ARG A 521 26.75 16.57 12.53
CA ARG A 521 26.32 15.30 11.92
C ARG A 521 26.13 14.24 13.01
N GLY A 522 24.98 14.29 13.67
CA GLY A 522 24.51 13.27 14.60
C GLY A 522 25.12 13.38 15.99
N GLY A 523 24.49 14.18 16.85
CA GLY A 523 24.02 13.69 18.16
C GLY A 523 25.01 13.21 19.20
N VAL A 524 26.32 13.14 18.91
CA VAL A 524 27.34 12.84 19.91
C VAL A 524 27.55 14.11 20.72
N PRO A 525 27.30 14.11 22.04
CA PRO A 525 27.57 15.26 22.88
C PRO A 525 29.05 15.62 22.76
N CYS A 526 29.32 16.91 22.55
CA CYS A 526 30.68 17.39 22.45
C CYS A 526 31.44 17.06 23.74
N THR A 527 32.43 16.17 23.69
CA THR A 527 33.18 15.70 24.87
C THR A 527 33.72 16.85 25.73
N VAL A 528 34.21 17.91 25.09
CA VAL A 528 34.67 19.14 25.76
C VAL A 528 33.56 19.80 26.59
N ARG A 529 32.39 19.99 25.99
CA ARG A 529 31.26 20.66 26.65
C ARG A 529 30.62 19.76 27.71
N ALA A 530 30.54 18.46 27.45
CA ALA A 530 30.07 17.47 28.41
C ALA A 530 30.93 17.49 29.68
N TRP A 531 32.26 17.55 29.53
CA TRP A 531 33.18 17.69 30.65
C TRP A 531 32.94 18.99 31.43
N TYR A 532 32.90 20.16 30.77
CA TYR A 532 32.63 21.43 31.46
C TYR A 532 31.26 21.47 32.17
N SER A 533 30.24 20.88 31.54
CA SER A 533 28.92 20.75 32.16
C SER A 533 28.94 19.87 33.39
N ALA A 534 29.70 18.76 33.38
CA ALA A 534 29.82 17.85 34.50
C ALA A 534 30.70 18.42 35.64
N SER A 535 31.76 19.15 35.29
CA SER A 535 32.69 19.74 36.26
C SER A 535 32.18 21.03 36.90
N GLY A 536 31.19 21.71 36.29
CA GLY A 536 30.65 22.98 36.80
C GLY A 536 31.64 24.16 36.77
N LEU A 537 32.78 24.00 36.08
CA LEU A 537 33.83 25.02 36.00
C LEU A 537 33.53 26.05 34.91
N GLY A 538 33.93 27.30 35.15
CA GLY A 538 33.89 28.35 34.13
C GLY A 538 35.02 28.21 33.11
N ILE A 539 34.83 28.83 31.95
CA ILE A 539 35.78 28.77 30.84
C ILE A 539 36.52 30.10 30.78
N PRO A 540 37.86 30.15 30.66
CA PRO A 540 38.59 31.42 30.48
C PRO A 540 37.95 32.28 29.37
N ALA A 541 37.72 33.57 29.62
CA ALA A 541 36.95 34.44 28.74
C ALA A 541 37.65 34.75 27.42
N ALA A 542 38.99 34.73 27.42
CA ALA A 542 39.82 35.09 26.28
C ALA A 542 40.89 34.03 25.98
N LYS A 543 41.73 34.30 24.97
CA LYS A 543 42.95 33.53 24.73
C LYS A 543 43.92 33.80 25.88
N LEU A 544 44.67 32.78 26.30
CA LEU A 544 45.59 32.91 27.42
C LEU A 544 46.77 33.83 27.05
N SER A 545 47.01 34.83 27.90
CA SER A 545 48.21 35.65 27.89
C SER A 545 49.46 34.81 28.17
N ASP A 546 50.65 35.36 27.92
CA ASP A 546 51.91 34.66 28.20
C ASP A 546 52.12 34.38 29.69
N GLY A 547 51.66 35.28 30.56
CA GLY A 547 51.69 35.09 32.02
C GLY A 547 50.78 33.96 32.50
N GLU A 548 49.54 33.89 31.98
CA GLU A 548 48.61 32.80 32.28
C GLU A 548 49.09 31.47 31.70
N TRP A 549 49.69 31.51 30.50
CA TRP A 549 50.31 30.33 29.90
C TRP A 549 51.47 29.80 30.75
N ALA A 550 52.31 30.68 31.31
CA ALA A 550 53.43 30.28 32.16
C ALA A 550 52.97 29.52 33.42
N LYS A 551 51.77 29.81 33.95
CA LYS A 551 51.18 29.09 35.09
C LYS A 551 50.83 27.63 34.75
N ILE A 552 50.36 27.37 33.52
CA ILE A 552 49.85 26.04 33.13
C ILE A 552 50.85 25.21 32.31
N ALA A 553 51.83 25.86 31.68
CA ALA A 553 52.82 25.18 30.84
C ALA A 553 53.58 24.04 31.54
N PRO A 554 53.94 24.13 32.85
CA PRO A 554 54.59 23.03 33.58
C PRO A 554 53.69 21.81 33.77
N LEU A 555 52.36 21.99 33.75
CA LEU A 555 51.38 20.92 33.94
C LEU A 555 51.14 20.12 32.65
N LEU A 556 51.63 20.60 31.51
CA LEU A 556 51.36 20.05 30.19
C LEU A 556 52.61 19.38 29.60
N PRO A 557 52.45 18.31 28.79
CA PRO A 557 53.59 17.63 28.18
C PRO A 557 54.34 18.57 27.21
N LYS A 558 55.68 18.44 27.17
CA LYS A 558 56.52 19.19 26.21
C LYS A 558 56.22 18.72 24.79
N GLY A 559 55.68 19.62 23.96
CA GLY A 559 55.37 19.36 22.55
C GLY A 559 56.23 20.16 21.57
N ARG A 560 56.23 19.76 20.29
CA ARG A 560 56.93 20.50 19.22
C ARG A 560 56.28 21.85 18.93
N ARG A 561 57.09 22.91 18.74
CA ARG A 561 56.74 24.23 18.14
C ARG A 561 55.34 24.77 18.51
N GLY A 562 55.08 25.00 19.80
CA GLY A 562 53.86 25.68 20.27
C GLY A 562 52.53 24.94 20.00
N THR A 563 52.59 23.65 19.63
CA THR A 563 51.39 22.86 19.29
C THR A 563 50.48 22.67 20.51
N VAL A 564 51.06 22.46 21.68
CA VAL A 564 50.33 22.24 22.94
C VAL A 564 49.54 23.49 23.34
N ARG A 565 50.15 24.69 23.23
CA ARG A 565 49.46 25.96 23.47
C ARG A 565 48.28 26.17 22.55
N ARG A 566 48.48 25.94 21.24
CA ARG A 566 47.40 26.02 20.25
C ARG A 566 46.27 25.01 20.54
N SER A 567 46.61 23.80 20.99
CA SER A 567 45.61 22.81 21.39
C SER A 567 44.79 23.29 22.60
N VAL A 568 45.43 23.84 23.63
CA VAL A 568 44.75 24.39 24.81
C VAL A 568 43.84 25.56 24.44
N ASP A 569 44.34 26.52 23.67
CA ASP A 569 43.55 27.66 23.17
C ASP A 569 42.36 27.19 22.34
N ALA A 570 42.55 26.17 21.50
CA ALA A 570 41.48 25.58 20.68
C ALA A 570 40.42 24.85 21.51
N ILE A 571 40.82 24.15 22.59
CA ILE A 571 39.88 23.50 23.50
C ILE A 571 39.02 24.55 24.21
N PHE A 572 39.62 25.61 24.76
CA PHE A 572 38.86 26.71 25.38
C PHE A 572 37.97 27.44 24.36
N TYR A 573 38.47 27.72 23.16
CA TYR A 573 37.67 28.32 22.08
C TYR A 573 36.49 27.44 21.68
N LYS A 574 36.67 26.11 21.61
CA LYS A 574 35.59 25.17 21.36
C LYS A 574 34.55 25.16 22.49
N ALA A 575 34.99 25.22 23.75
CA ALA A 575 34.07 25.28 24.89
C ALA A 575 33.22 26.56 24.86
N ARG A 576 33.84 27.72 24.55
CA ARG A 576 33.17 29.02 24.40
C ARG A 576 32.22 29.10 23.20
N THR A 577 32.56 28.48 22.06
CA THR A 577 31.79 28.70 20.81
C THR A 577 30.85 27.56 20.47
N GLY A 578 31.08 26.34 20.98
CA GLY A 578 30.29 25.16 20.62
C GLY A 578 30.52 24.62 19.20
N LYS A 579 31.35 25.29 18.38
CA LYS A 579 31.66 24.93 16.99
C LYS A 579 32.26 23.53 16.83
N SER A 580 32.14 22.97 15.63
CA SER A 580 32.71 21.66 15.28
C SER A 580 34.25 21.70 15.29
N TRP A 581 34.91 20.56 15.51
CA TRP A 581 36.39 20.51 15.49
C TRP A 581 37.01 21.00 14.17
N PRO A 582 36.47 20.67 12.99
CA PRO A 582 36.94 21.23 11.72
C PRO A 582 36.92 22.77 11.68
N GLU A 583 35.84 23.39 12.17
CA GLU A 583 35.74 24.85 12.22
C GLU A 583 36.69 25.46 13.26
N VAL A 584 36.80 24.86 14.44
CA VAL A 584 37.75 25.28 15.47
C VAL A 584 39.18 25.23 14.95
N ILE A 585 39.55 24.18 14.22
CA ILE A 585 40.88 24.02 13.61
C ILE A 585 41.14 25.13 12.59
N ARG A 586 40.15 25.41 11.72
CA ARG A 586 40.23 26.49 10.72
C ARG A 586 40.41 27.86 11.40
N ASP A 587 39.63 28.14 12.45
CA ASP A 587 39.59 29.45 13.10
C ASP A 587 40.81 29.69 14.03
N THR A 588 41.38 28.63 14.61
CA THR A 588 42.47 28.75 15.62
C THR A 588 43.85 28.37 15.09
N GLY A 589 43.94 27.73 13.92
CA GLY A 589 45.19 27.17 13.38
C GLY A 589 45.77 26.02 14.21
N ALA A 590 44.97 25.43 15.10
CA ALA A 590 45.32 24.21 15.82
C ALA A 590 45.26 22.98 14.89
N THR A 591 45.84 21.87 15.31
CA THR A 591 45.77 20.62 14.54
C THR A 591 44.70 19.70 15.12
N ILE A 592 44.38 18.62 14.40
CA ILE A 592 43.48 17.56 14.88
C ILE A 592 43.90 16.94 16.23
N GLN A 593 45.16 17.16 16.64
CA GLN A 593 45.68 16.72 17.93
C GLN A 593 44.98 17.38 19.12
N ALA A 594 44.36 18.56 18.96
CA ALA A 594 43.63 19.22 20.05
C ALA A 594 42.53 18.32 20.65
N SER A 595 41.78 17.60 19.82
CA SER A 595 40.78 16.64 20.29
C SER A 595 41.40 15.43 20.99
N LYS A 596 42.55 14.94 20.52
CA LYS A 596 43.26 13.80 21.13
C LYS A 596 43.85 14.17 22.48
N HIS A 597 44.47 15.34 22.55
CA HIS A 597 45.01 15.92 23.77
C HIS A 597 43.92 16.11 24.81
N PHE A 598 42.77 16.65 24.43
CA PHE A 598 41.65 16.80 25.36
C PHE A 598 41.27 15.47 26.00
N ASN A 599 41.01 14.43 25.20
CA ASN A 599 40.62 13.12 25.72
C ASN A 599 41.70 12.51 26.63
N ALA A 600 42.98 12.64 26.26
CA ALA A 600 44.09 12.17 27.08
C ALA A 600 44.19 12.93 28.41
N TRP A 601 44.14 14.27 28.36
CA TRP A 601 44.26 15.14 29.53
C TRP A 601 43.06 15.07 30.46
N THR A 602 41.88 14.72 29.96
CA THR A 602 40.73 14.40 30.82
C THR A 602 40.86 13.04 31.49
N SER A 603 41.56 12.08 30.86
CA SER A 603 41.72 10.73 31.42
C SER A 603 42.80 10.64 32.50
N ASP A 604 43.81 11.50 32.46
CA ASP A 604 44.93 11.54 33.42
C ASP A 604 44.85 12.72 34.41
N ASP A 605 43.69 13.38 34.48
CA ASP A 605 43.38 14.55 35.33
C ASP A 605 44.21 15.82 35.05
N THR A 606 45.05 15.83 34.01
CA THR A 606 45.81 17.02 33.61
C THR A 606 44.90 18.20 33.29
N TRP A 607 43.76 17.96 32.63
CA TRP A 607 42.84 19.03 32.26
C TRP A 607 42.18 19.68 33.48
N SER A 608 41.86 18.92 34.53
CA SER A 608 41.34 19.46 35.79
C SER A 608 42.35 20.39 36.46
N ARG A 609 43.62 19.95 36.53
CA ARG A 609 44.73 20.75 37.10
C ARG A 609 44.98 22.04 36.32
N VAL A 610 44.88 21.99 34.99
CA VAL A 610 44.98 23.19 34.13
C VAL A 610 43.87 24.19 34.43
N ASN A 611 42.62 23.74 34.59
CA ASN A 611 41.51 24.65 34.92
C ASN A 611 41.64 25.21 36.36
N ALA A 612 42.10 24.41 37.32
CA ALA A 612 42.35 24.86 38.69
C ALA A 612 43.42 25.97 38.76
N ALA A 613 44.52 25.83 38.00
CA ALA A 613 45.58 26.84 37.89
C ALA A 613 45.12 28.14 37.20
N LEU A 614 43.96 28.14 36.55
CA LEU A 614 43.33 29.29 35.90
C LEU A 614 42.07 29.77 36.62
N SER A 615 41.84 29.36 37.86
CA SER A 615 40.67 29.73 38.66
C SER A 615 40.52 31.24 38.87
N GLU A 616 41.64 31.97 38.97
CA GLU A 616 41.68 33.43 39.15
C GLU A 616 41.51 34.21 37.83
N VAL A 617 41.57 33.54 36.67
CA VAL A 617 41.37 34.19 35.37
C VAL A 617 39.89 34.47 35.18
N ARG A 618 39.54 35.60 34.53
CA ARG A 618 38.15 35.93 34.20
C ARG A 618 37.52 34.78 33.39
N GLN A 619 36.46 34.19 33.93
CA GLN A 619 35.73 33.08 33.30
C GLN A 619 34.37 33.52 32.76
N VAL A 620 33.88 32.78 31.77
CA VAL A 620 32.52 32.86 31.24
C VAL A 620 31.81 31.51 31.46
N PRO A 621 30.49 31.52 31.72
CA PRO A 621 29.71 30.28 31.82
C PRO A 621 29.70 29.53 30.48
N LEU A 622 29.48 28.23 30.52
CA LEU A 622 29.29 27.41 29.33
C LEU A 622 28.06 27.92 28.55
N PRO A 623 28.20 28.42 27.31
CA PRO A 623 27.07 29.05 26.61
C PRO A 623 25.97 28.05 26.28
N GLU A 624 24.70 28.47 26.33
CA GLU A 624 23.58 27.62 25.90
C GLU A 624 23.69 27.31 24.41
N LEU A 625 23.44 26.04 24.03
CA LEU A 625 23.43 25.65 22.62
C LEU A 625 22.07 25.99 22.01
N GLN A 626 22.11 26.68 20.87
CA GLN A 626 20.93 26.79 20.01
C GLN A 626 20.72 25.48 19.25
N LEU A 627 20.02 24.54 19.89
CA LEU A 627 19.78 23.19 19.36
C LEU A 627 18.68 23.14 18.28
N LEU A 628 17.87 24.19 18.17
CA LEU A 628 16.70 24.22 17.29
C LEU A 628 16.90 25.13 16.08
N PRO A 629 16.53 24.67 14.88
CA PRO A 629 16.39 25.56 13.72
C PRO A 629 15.23 26.54 13.93
N PRO A 630 15.12 27.61 13.12
CA PRO A 630 13.89 28.38 13.07
C PRO A 630 12.75 27.49 12.56
N VAL A 631 11.60 27.59 13.24
CA VAL A 631 10.41 26.75 12.99
C VAL A 631 9.16 27.61 12.95
N VAL A 632 8.19 27.17 12.15
CA VAL A 632 6.81 27.68 12.16
C VAL A 632 5.91 26.55 12.63
N ILE A 633 5.08 26.82 13.64
CA ILE A 633 4.14 25.86 14.21
C ILE A 633 2.73 26.29 13.79
N GLU A 634 2.03 25.42 13.08
CA GLU A 634 0.66 25.62 12.62
C GLU A 634 -0.21 24.50 13.22
N GLY A 635 -1.46 24.81 13.55
CA GLY A 635 -2.43 23.83 14.01
C GLY A 635 -3.81 24.18 13.50
N ARG A 636 -4.62 23.15 13.21
CA ARG A 636 -6.04 23.26 12.90
C ARG A 636 -6.78 22.30 13.82
N VAL A 637 -7.85 22.76 14.43
CA VAL A 637 -8.71 21.85 15.18
C VAL A 637 -9.62 21.18 14.15
N ASP A 638 -9.37 19.91 13.82
CA ASP A 638 -10.32 19.09 13.07
C ASP A 638 -11.26 18.41 14.09
N PRO A 639 -12.52 18.87 14.21
CA PRO A 639 -13.46 18.34 15.20
C PRO A 639 -13.82 16.87 14.96
N SER A 640 -13.55 16.33 13.76
CA SER A 640 -13.87 14.96 13.34
C SER A 640 -12.89 13.92 13.89
N ALA A 641 -11.65 14.33 14.22
CA ALA A 641 -10.58 13.44 14.66
C ALA A 641 -10.74 12.94 16.12
N MET A 642 -11.72 13.48 16.88
CA MET A 642 -12.00 13.08 18.26
C MET A 642 -12.87 11.82 18.37
N LEU A 643 -13.31 11.23 17.25
CA LEU A 643 -14.31 10.16 17.23
C LEU A 643 -13.81 8.77 17.68
N HIS A 644 -12.50 8.47 17.73
CA HIS A 644 -12.03 7.17 18.26
C HIS A 644 -10.57 7.21 18.76
N PRO A 645 -10.32 7.18 20.09
CA PRO A 645 -8.97 6.99 20.64
C PRO A 645 -8.35 5.62 20.26
N GLU A 646 -9.17 4.62 19.92
CA GLU A 646 -8.72 3.24 19.66
C GLU A 646 -8.52 2.93 18.16
N GLY A 647 -8.92 3.83 17.25
CA GLY A 647 -8.96 3.55 15.80
C GLY A 647 -7.71 3.93 14.99
N LEU A 648 -6.84 4.80 15.48
CA LEU A 648 -5.79 5.44 14.66
C LEU A 648 -4.41 4.78 14.73
N SER A 649 -4.25 3.64 15.42
CA SER A 649 -3.00 2.86 15.42
C SER A 649 -2.74 2.10 14.09
N ARG A 650 -3.70 2.07 13.14
CA ARG A 650 -3.59 1.19 11.95
C ARG A 650 -3.72 1.83 10.56
N ARG A 651 -3.85 3.14 10.41
CA ARG A 651 -3.83 3.77 9.07
C ARG A 651 -2.88 4.96 9.04
N GLY A 652 -1.62 4.70 8.70
CA GLY A 652 -0.58 5.72 8.58
C GLY A 652 0.78 5.16 8.18
N CYS A 653 0.80 4.19 7.25
CA CYS A 653 1.98 3.79 6.49
C CYS A 653 1.51 3.16 5.18
N ARG A 654 1.22 4.02 4.20
CA ARG A 654 1.52 3.72 2.81
C ARG A 654 2.59 4.69 2.35
#